data_AF-A0A510V149-F1
#
_entry.id   AF-A0A510V149-F1
#
_cell.length_a   1.000
_cell.length_b   1.000
_cell.length_c   1.000
_cell.angle_alpha   90.00
_cell.angle_beta   90.00
_cell.angle_gamma   90.00
#
_symmetry.space_group_name_H-M   'P 1'
#
loop_
_entity.id
_entity.type
_entity.pdbx_description
1 polymer ?
#
loop_
_entity_poly.entity_id
_entity_poly.type
_entity_poly.pdbx_seq_one_letter_code
_entity_poly.pdbx_strand_id
1 'polypeptide(L)'
;MIVPARCHRRNVRRATAATVAALALAITGGTAALAAPPAATSQASNPLQDPAGAQPEFEGYVGYHPEGAGASGAATDVPKTTDPGPVPTPGFVTPDVAGSKTPQTKRLPAVAPLPSAPDPTQVAAVRSAITRAGSARVTVTAADALRSDLGTSATAGRVQSELTADAQAAIGATLAGTGSDLVSLDPVLPAGVWTVTEDGLDALLADPDVGSVTLDGEAYSTLDTSTGVIDSDLLNTAGVLGNDFDGATGGRYEVAVIDSGVDNQHNAFTGRIVSQACYVTDSSCPGGVNASTAPGSADECTHSTDCDHGTHVASIAAGSTFTGGHEGVARGAGIHALKVAQDNPTSARWTAQFSSINNALARVYALKTTTNPKIVSVNLSIGTNAVFAPGDAGCVNTGPTTNTWFSLLQGQGVAVVVAAGNNGSTAGMSFPGCLTTAFAIGATTDTDVPAGFSNSTSGLRWWAPGVSIDAAVPTTNNHGFKDGTSMAAPHVTGAFALLRECVDGNGVPITNAAAAANLDATGVDVTRAGVTRKRINVLDAATRTVNNNDFASPEVFAGNGPINDFDFTVCSDAEPGEPGPFSVDNGVWWRWTPATTGTATISTEDNGTSVTTFDTTLTVYTGSSLATLTPLAWDDDSGTGNRSLVTFPVNGGTTYRIKVDGFGAANGLLNLHIENGAPPLCGGVAATIVGTPGADTINGTAGADVIVAGAGNDVINGLGGNDRICGDAGDDTIRGGSGNDTVFGGSGSDDIRGEAGNDTLLGNPGGGSNDDAGDYLNGGAGDDVLDGWFGDDELNGGAGNDALWGMAGTDTVIFATATAGVVVDLAAGTATGQGTDTIVQAENAIGSAYADRLVGTAGVNVLRGGAGNDRIEGWDGNDSLSGGPGVDTILGGNGNDTVLGEAGSDKLYGNPGNDTVRGGDGNDLISGGTGNDRLYGDVGADTIAGGDGTDTIDGGSGNDAVDAGSGGDTATGGAGNDTVLGGSGNDTLRGGSGNDTVRGGTGNDALYGDAGTDKLYGESGTDTLNGGTGTDSCFGGTGADSGASCESTSSIP
;
A
#
# COMPACT_ATOMS: atom_id res chain seq x y z
N MET A 1 50.97 -5.86 -8.98
CA MET A 1 51.62 -4.59 -9.39
C MET A 1 52.57 -4.85 -10.55
N ILE A 2 52.58 -3.96 -11.56
CA ILE A 2 53.76 -3.51 -12.35
C ILE A 2 54.61 -4.59 -13.10
N VAL A 3 54.41 -4.70 -14.45
CA VAL A 3 55.42 -4.78 -15.56
C VAL A 3 56.41 -6.00 -15.61
N PRO A 4 56.94 -6.55 -16.77
CA PRO A 4 56.82 -6.23 -18.22
C PRO A 4 56.55 -7.41 -19.25
N ALA A 5 56.12 -7.03 -20.46
CA ALA A 5 56.52 -7.49 -21.84
C ALA A 5 56.60 -8.97 -22.32
N ARG A 6 55.99 -9.29 -23.50
CA ARG A 6 56.66 -9.52 -24.84
C ARG A 6 55.75 -10.10 -25.96
N CYS A 7 56.09 -9.78 -27.23
CA CYS A 7 55.72 -10.44 -28.52
C CYS A 7 54.21 -10.53 -28.92
N HIS A 8 53.70 -10.17 -30.13
CA HIS A 8 54.24 -9.90 -31.48
C HIS A 8 54.69 -11.19 -32.21
N ARG A 9 53.92 -11.84 -33.13
CA ARG A 9 53.54 -11.52 -34.54
C ARG A 9 52.64 -12.67 -35.10
N ARG A 10 51.97 -12.69 -36.28
CA ARG A 10 51.91 -11.84 -37.51
C ARG A 10 50.60 -12.13 -38.31
N ASN A 11 50.10 -11.11 -39.02
CA ASN A 11 49.64 -10.99 -40.42
C ASN A 11 49.61 -12.27 -41.32
N VAL A 12 48.82 -12.40 -42.42
CA VAL A 12 48.43 -11.45 -43.51
C VAL A 12 47.03 -11.89 -44.06
N ARG A 13 46.00 -11.04 -44.28
CA ARG A 13 45.57 -10.39 -45.57
C ARG A 13 45.77 -11.26 -46.84
N ARG A 14 44.96 -11.28 -47.91
CA ARG A 14 43.91 -10.41 -48.56
C ARG A 14 43.05 -11.37 -49.44
N ALA A 15 41.73 -11.30 -49.61
CA ALA A 15 40.89 -10.28 -50.25
C ALA A 15 41.29 -9.86 -51.69
N THR A 16 40.52 -10.30 -52.72
CA THR A 16 39.93 -9.47 -53.82
C THR A 16 39.19 -10.30 -54.90
N ALA A 17 37.95 -9.88 -55.24
CA ALA A 17 37.31 -9.81 -56.59
C ALA A 17 37.20 -11.08 -57.50
N ALA A 18 36.17 -11.26 -58.35
CA ALA A 18 34.81 -10.69 -58.56
C ALA A 18 34.07 -11.62 -59.60
N THR A 19 32.99 -11.33 -60.37
CA THR A 19 32.27 -10.08 -60.74
C THR A 19 30.88 -10.38 -61.37
N VAL A 20 29.85 -9.61 -61.00
CA VAL A 20 28.74 -9.05 -61.85
C VAL A 20 27.76 -9.96 -62.66
N ALA A 21 26.46 -9.63 -62.52
CA ALA A 21 25.30 -9.87 -63.42
C ALA A 21 24.72 -11.29 -63.58
N ALA A 22 23.43 -11.49 -63.92
CA ALA A 22 22.19 -10.68 -63.79
C ALA A 22 20.95 -11.55 -64.18
N LEU A 23 19.74 -11.06 -63.89
CA LEU A 23 18.40 -11.68 -64.14
C LEU A 23 18.13 -12.98 -63.33
N ALA A 24 17.00 -13.27 -62.68
CA ALA A 24 15.60 -12.77 -62.60
C ALA A 24 14.55 -13.71 -63.21
N LEU A 25 13.46 -13.93 -62.45
CA LEU A 25 12.28 -14.78 -62.69
C LEU A 25 12.53 -16.31 -62.81
N ALA A 26 11.56 -17.21 -62.54
CA ALA A 26 10.52 -17.35 -61.50
C ALA A 26 9.59 -18.57 -61.86
N ILE A 27 8.74 -18.98 -60.90
CA ILE A 27 7.52 -19.82 -61.05
C ILE A 27 7.69 -21.32 -61.40
N THR A 28 6.82 -22.15 -60.80
CA THR A 28 6.56 -23.61 -61.02
C THR A 28 7.67 -24.59 -60.60
N GLY A 29 7.40 -25.78 -60.04
CA GLY A 29 6.12 -26.41 -59.63
C GLY A 29 6.04 -27.88 -60.06
N GLY A 30 5.75 -28.84 -59.16
CA GLY A 30 5.53 -30.24 -59.55
C GLY A 30 5.84 -31.33 -58.50
N THR A 31 4.78 -31.83 -57.89
CA THR A 31 4.56 -33.08 -57.12
C THR A 31 5.33 -34.37 -57.52
N ALA A 32 5.82 -35.12 -56.51
CA ALA A 32 5.82 -36.61 -56.41
C ALA A 32 6.36 -37.01 -55.01
N ALA A 33 5.79 -37.84 -54.12
CA ALA A 33 4.93 -39.03 -54.15
C ALA A 33 5.68 -40.36 -53.77
N LEU A 34 5.48 -40.78 -52.51
CA LEU A 34 5.46 -42.17 -51.97
C LEU A 34 6.59 -43.18 -52.26
N ALA A 35 7.29 -43.63 -51.18
CA ALA A 35 7.82 -45.01 -51.03
C ALA A 35 8.20 -45.36 -49.57
N ALA A 36 7.74 -46.51 -49.05
CA ALA A 36 8.12 -47.12 -47.75
C ALA A 36 7.65 -48.60 -47.73
N PRO A 37 8.01 -49.45 -46.73
CA PRO A 37 9.15 -49.45 -45.78
C PRO A 37 10.07 -50.69 -46.04
N PRO A 38 10.82 -51.24 -45.06
CA PRO A 38 10.22 -52.26 -44.17
C PRO A 38 10.67 -52.27 -42.69
N ALA A 39 9.87 -52.99 -41.89
CA ALA A 39 9.98 -53.31 -40.45
C ALA A 39 11.05 -54.38 -40.10
N ALA A 40 11.28 -54.85 -38.86
CA ALA A 40 11.25 -54.29 -37.48
C ALA A 40 11.63 -55.40 -36.45
N THR A 41 11.96 -55.03 -35.20
CA THR A 41 11.94 -55.87 -33.97
C THR A 41 11.88 -54.92 -32.75
N SER A 42 10.82 -54.82 -31.93
CA SER A 42 10.25 -55.78 -30.94
C SER A 42 11.16 -56.05 -29.71
N GLN A 43 10.71 -56.11 -28.44
CA GLN A 43 9.42 -55.89 -27.73
C GLN A 43 9.70 -56.05 -26.21
N ALA A 44 8.82 -55.78 -25.22
CA ALA A 44 7.93 -54.65 -24.89
C ALA A 44 7.18 -54.97 -23.57
N SER A 45 7.09 -54.05 -22.58
CA SER A 45 6.29 -54.26 -21.35
C SER A 45 6.00 -52.98 -20.54
N ASN A 46 4.71 -52.71 -20.27
CA ASN A 46 4.18 -51.75 -19.27
C ASN A 46 4.06 -52.46 -17.87
N PRO A 47 3.80 -51.82 -16.70
CA PRO A 47 2.57 -51.03 -16.42
C PRO A 47 2.68 -49.79 -15.48
N LEU A 48 1.88 -48.76 -15.80
CA LEU A 48 0.96 -47.95 -14.95
C LEU A 48 1.38 -47.35 -13.58
N GLN A 49 0.93 -46.09 -13.39
CA GLN A 49 0.57 -45.40 -12.11
C GLN A 49 1.72 -45.06 -11.12
N ASP A 50 1.75 -43.93 -10.41
CA ASP A 50 0.80 -42.78 -10.29
C ASP A 50 1.58 -41.43 -10.11
N PRO A 51 1.10 -40.30 -9.52
CA PRO A 51 1.22 -38.99 -10.19
C PRO A 51 2.06 -37.97 -9.38
N ALA A 52 1.73 -36.67 -9.54
CA ALA A 52 2.28 -35.48 -8.89
C ALA A 52 3.68 -35.04 -9.36
N GLY A 53 3.71 -33.94 -10.12
CA GLY A 53 4.95 -33.36 -10.66
C GLY A 53 4.78 -32.01 -11.36
N ALA A 54 3.71 -31.26 -11.09
CA ALA A 54 3.53 -29.91 -11.62
C ALA A 54 4.77 -29.06 -11.30
N GLN A 55 5.35 -28.44 -12.33
CA GLN A 55 6.42 -27.46 -12.16
C GLN A 55 5.77 -26.09 -11.99
N PRO A 56 6.22 -25.24 -11.05
CA PRO A 56 5.66 -23.90 -10.94
C PRO A 56 6.08 -23.05 -12.15
N GLU A 57 5.13 -22.34 -12.77
CA GLU A 57 5.45 -21.31 -13.76
C GLU A 57 6.17 -20.10 -13.14
N PHE A 58 6.76 -19.27 -14.01
CA PHE A 58 7.44 -18.00 -13.71
C PHE A 58 8.71 -18.09 -12.84
N GLU A 59 9.89 -18.26 -13.47
CA GLU A 59 11.20 -17.97 -12.84
C GLU A 59 11.35 -16.46 -12.56
N GLY A 60 10.69 -15.93 -11.52
CA GLY A 60 10.71 -14.49 -11.21
C GLY A 60 10.55 -14.07 -9.75
N TYR A 61 9.93 -14.87 -8.88
CA TYR A 61 9.76 -14.53 -7.45
C TYR A 61 9.77 -15.80 -6.57
N VAL A 62 10.24 -15.70 -5.32
CA VAL A 62 10.48 -16.87 -4.45
C VAL A 62 10.09 -16.55 -3.00
N GLY A 63 9.02 -17.15 -2.47
CA GLY A 63 8.70 -16.92 -1.05
C GLY A 63 7.37 -17.41 -0.46
N TYR A 64 6.97 -18.69 -0.61
CA TYR A 64 6.20 -19.34 0.47
C TYR A 64 6.37 -20.87 0.51
N HIS A 65 6.44 -21.46 1.70
CA HIS A 65 6.59 -22.90 1.92
C HIS A 65 5.51 -23.40 2.90
N PRO A 66 4.62 -24.34 2.51
CA PRO A 66 3.63 -24.92 3.42
C PRO A 66 4.23 -25.98 4.38
N GLU A 67 3.54 -26.24 5.49
CA GLU A 67 4.02 -27.04 6.63
C GLU A 67 4.11 -28.57 6.41
N GLY A 68 4.89 -29.27 7.25
CA GLY A 68 5.17 -30.71 7.08
C GLY A 68 5.66 -31.54 8.29
N ALA A 69 5.03 -31.39 9.46
CA ALA A 69 5.01 -32.37 10.60
C ALA A 69 6.32 -32.80 11.34
N GLY A 70 6.29 -32.77 12.68
CA GLY A 70 7.31 -33.36 13.57
C GLY A 70 6.84 -33.50 15.04
N ALA A 71 6.42 -34.70 15.46
CA ALA A 71 5.48 -34.86 16.59
C ALA A 71 6.08 -35.17 17.99
N SER A 72 5.24 -34.91 19.01
CA SER A 72 4.95 -35.74 20.23
C SER A 72 5.35 -35.24 21.64
N GLY A 73 4.43 -35.45 22.62
CA GLY A 73 4.59 -35.21 24.07
C GLY A 73 3.62 -34.16 24.67
N ALA A 74 2.30 -34.39 24.85
CA ALA A 74 1.63 -35.33 25.77
C ALA A 74 2.06 -35.16 27.26
N ALA A 75 1.19 -34.98 28.27
CA ALA A 75 -0.28 -34.82 28.40
C ALA A 75 -0.57 -34.10 29.78
N THR A 76 -1.77 -33.80 30.32
CA THR A 76 -3.10 -34.47 30.35
C THR A 76 -4.28 -33.50 30.66
N ASP A 77 -5.51 -33.96 30.38
CA ASP A 77 -6.82 -33.30 30.49
C ASP A 77 -7.34 -32.90 31.89
N VAL A 78 -8.29 -31.93 31.91
CA VAL A 78 -9.66 -32.06 32.49
C VAL A 78 -10.64 -31.24 31.58
N PRO A 79 -11.88 -31.68 31.26
CA PRO A 79 -12.61 -31.23 30.05
C PRO A 79 -13.75 -30.19 30.23
N LYS A 80 -14.29 -29.76 29.07
CA LYS A 80 -15.36 -28.74 28.82
C LYS A 80 -16.76 -29.09 29.34
N THR A 81 -17.61 -28.07 29.53
CA THR A 81 -19.06 -27.92 29.18
C THR A 81 -19.59 -26.59 29.79
N THR A 82 -20.57 -25.84 29.28
CA THR A 82 -21.49 -25.92 28.12
C THR A 82 -21.69 -24.53 27.47
N ASP A 83 -22.15 -24.48 26.22
CA ASP A 83 -22.96 -23.37 25.63
C ASP A 83 -24.04 -23.99 24.70
N PRO A 84 -25.24 -23.40 24.49
CA PRO A 84 -25.43 -22.54 23.30
C PRO A 84 -26.51 -21.42 23.42
N GLY A 85 -26.09 -20.18 23.75
CA GLY A 85 -26.71 -18.88 23.36
C GLY A 85 -28.18 -18.58 23.75
N PRO A 86 -28.81 -17.49 23.22
CA PRO A 86 -28.26 -16.36 22.45
C PRO A 86 -28.52 -14.98 23.16
N VAL A 87 -28.86 -13.91 22.39
CA VAL A 87 -29.26 -12.53 22.80
C VAL A 87 -28.11 -11.60 23.33
N PRO A 88 -28.26 -10.26 23.53
CA PRO A 88 -27.63 -9.31 22.58
C PRO A 88 -26.71 -8.22 23.19
N THR A 89 -25.95 -7.54 22.31
CA THR A 89 -25.37 -6.17 22.43
C THR A 89 -24.94 -5.68 23.83
N PRO A 90 -23.64 -5.77 24.18
CA PRO A 90 -23.07 -5.07 25.32
C PRO A 90 -22.90 -3.57 25.01
N GLY A 91 -23.69 -2.72 25.65
CA GLY A 91 -23.38 -1.29 25.73
C GLY A 91 -22.25 -1.05 26.74
N PHE A 92 -21.27 -0.22 26.39
CA PHE A 92 -20.17 0.13 27.30
C PHE A 92 -20.70 0.83 28.56
N VAL A 93 -20.60 0.17 29.71
CA VAL A 93 -20.96 0.75 31.01
C VAL A 93 -19.81 1.62 31.51
N THR A 94 -19.98 2.94 31.43
CA THR A 94 -19.04 3.92 31.96
C THR A 94 -18.93 3.86 33.49
N PRO A 95 -17.71 3.93 34.05
CA PRO A 95 -17.49 4.28 35.45
C PRO A 95 -16.88 5.69 35.56
N ASP A 96 -17.72 6.71 35.35
CA ASP A 96 -17.47 8.10 35.75
C ASP A 96 -18.09 8.29 37.17
N VAL A 97 -17.54 8.99 38.16
CA VAL A 97 -16.40 9.93 38.25
C VAL A 97 -15.61 9.67 39.55
N ALA A 98 -14.33 10.09 39.58
CA ALA A 98 -13.61 10.66 40.73
C ALA A 98 -13.40 9.85 42.05
N GLY A 99 -12.38 10.25 42.82
CA GLY A 99 -12.45 10.14 44.29
C GLY A 99 -11.31 9.44 45.04
N SER A 100 -10.32 8.83 44.38
CA SER A 100 -9.17 8.22 45.07
C SER A 100 -7.83 8.80 44.64
N LYS A 101 -7.46 9.95 45.24
CA LYS A 101 -6.06 10.37 45.28
C LYS A 101 -5.34 9.58 46.37
N THR A 102 -4.84 8.39 46.04
CA THR A 102 -3.71 7.84 46.80
C THR A 102 -2.57 8.86 46.75
N PRO A 103 -2.07 9.37 47.88
CA PRO A 103 -0.96 10.30 47.85
C PRO A 103 0.30 9.54 47.42
N GLN A 104 0.62 9.62 46.13
CA GLN A 104 1.99 9.40 45.66
C GLN A 104 2.90 10.27 46.53
N THR A 105 3.70 9.65 47.39
CA THR A 105 4.64 10.33 48.27
C THR A 105 5.77 10.88 47.42
N LYS A 106 5.49 12.02 46.77
CA LYS A 106 6.30 12.65 45.71
C LYS A 106 7.67 13.03 46.26
N ARG A 107 8.57 12.05 46.23
CA ARG A 107 9.93 12.15 46.73
C ARG A 107 10.62 13.24 45.93
N LEU A 108 11.17 14.23 46.63
CA LEU A 108 11.79 15.39 45.99
C LEU A 108 12.93 14.94 45.06
N PRO A 109 13.10 15.58 43.89
CA PRO A 109 14.39 15.57 43.19
C PRO A 109 15.50 16.04 44.15
N ALA A 110 16.71 15.52 43.96
CA ALA A 110 17.86 15.98 44.73
C ALA A 110 18.23 17.42 44.33
N VAL A 111 17.82 18.40 45.14
CA VAL A 111 18.26 19.79 44.98
C VAL A 111 19.74 19.87 45.36
N ALA A 112 20.57 20.51 44.53
CA ALA A 112 21.97 20.74 44.88
C ALA A 112 22.08 21.58 46.17
N PRO A 113 22.76 21.07 47.23
CA PRO A 113 22.86 21.78 48.49
C PRO A 113 23.66 23.07 48.32
N LEU A 114 23.19 24.13 48.96
CA LEU A 114 23.98 25.33 49.17
C LEU A 114 25.09 25.04 50.19
N PRO A 115 26.23 25.76 50.18
CA PRO A 115 27.31 25.49 51.13
C PRO A 115 26.91 25.78 52.59
N SER A 116 27.57 25.10 53.52
CA SER A 116 27.36 25.20 54.97
C SER A 116 28.52 25.87 55.73
N ALA A 117 29.62 26.21 55.06
CA ALA A 117 30.71 27.04 55.59
C ALA A 117 31.48 27.71 54.44
N PRO A 118 31.98 28.96 54.61
CA PRO A 118 32.69 29.67 53.53
C PRO A 118 33.97 28.97 53.05
N ASP A 119 34.10 28.81 51.72
CA ASP A 119 35.29 28.23 51.10
C ASP A 119 36.51 29.19 51.24
N PRO A 120 37.65 28.75 51.83
CA PRO A 120 38.81 29.62 52.05
C PRO A 120 39.40 30.25 50.78
N THR A 121 39.26 29.59 49.63
CA THR A 121 39.71 30.09 48.31
C THR A 121 38.83 31.23 47.84
N GLN A 122 37.50 31.08 47.99
CA GLN A 122 36.54 32.13 47.66
C GLN A 122 36.70 33.33 48.61
N VAL A 123 36.87 33.09 49.91
CA VAL A 123 37.15 34.15 50.90
C VAL A 123 38.45 34.90 50.58
N ALA A 124 39.50 34.20 50.14
CA ALA A 124 40.74 34.84 49.69
C ALA A 124 40.55 35.67 48.41
N ALA A 125 39.72 35.21 47.46
CA ALA A 125 39.37 35.97 46.25
C ALA A 125 38.57 37.24 46.59
N VAL A 126 37.62 37.15 47.53
CA VAL A 126 36.86 38.31 48.06
C VAL A 126 37.79 39.31 48.72
N ARG A 127 38.64 38.89 49.67
CA ARG A 127 39.60 39.79 50.34
C ARG A 127 40.58 40.44 49.36
N SER A 128 40.97 39.72 48.31
CA SER A 128 41.77 40.26 47.20
C SER A 128 41.03 41.28 46.33
N ALA A 129 39.70 41.17 46.18
CA ALA A 129 38.88 42.21 45.55
C ALA A 129 38.75 43.45 46.46
N ILE A 130 38.43 43.28 47.75
CA ILE A 130 38.37 44.37 48.73
C ILE A 130 39.71 45.14 48.79
N THR A 131 40.83 44.43 48.86
CA THR A 131 42.18 45.03 48.85
C THR A 131 42.46 45.89 47.61
N ARG A 132 41.81 45.61 46.46
CA ARG A 132 41.99 46.36 45.20
C ARG A 132 41.04 47.54 45.03
N ALA A 133 39.82 47.46 45.58
CA ALA A 133 38.74 48.43 45.30
C ALA A 133 38.14 49.10 46.56
N GLY A 134 38.61 48.75 47.76
CA GLY A 134 38.08 49.22 49.05
C GLY A 134 36.82 48.47 49.53
N SER A 135 36.12 47.78 48.61
CA SER A 135 35.01 46.87 48.88
C SER A 135 34.92 45.82 47.77
N ALA A 136 34.11 44.78 47.95
CA ALA A 136 33.81 43.79 46.93
C ALA A 136 32.32 43.42 46.94
N ARG A 137 31.74 43.24 45.76
CA ARG A 137 30.37 42.73 45.64
C ARG A 137 30.37 41.21 45.76
N VAL A 138 29.58 40.69 46.69
CA VAL A 138 29.57 39.28 47.08
C VAL A 138 28.15 38.74 47.15
N THR A 139 27.98 37.48 46.74
CA THR A 139 26.82 36.68 47.12
C THR A 139 27.14 36.01 48.45
N VAL A 140 26.29 36.25 49.46
CA VAL A 140 26.35 35.58 50.76
C VAL A 140 25.16 34.64 50.87
N THR A 141 25.38 33.43 51.39
CA THR A 141 24.30 32.49 51.73
C THR A 141 24.35 32.14 53.22
N ALA A 142 23.19 31.86 53.82
CA ALA A 142 23.09 31.40 55.19
C ALA A 142 23.69 29.97 55.37
N ALA A 143 23.73 29.43 56.58
CA ALA A 143 24.15 28.06 56.85
C ALA A 143 23.02 27.03 56.64
N ASP A 144 23.37 25.73 56.51
CA ASP A 144 22.40 24.64 56.29
C ASP A 144 21.38 24.45 57.42
N ALA A 145 21.69 24.92 58.64
CA ALA A 145 20.83 24.76 59.82
C ALA A 145 19.44 25.42 59.67
N LEU A 146 19.30 26.38 58.76
CA LEU A 146 18.05 27.10 58.47
C LEU A 146 17.21 26.48 57.32
N ARG A 147 17.62 25.33 56.74
CA ARG A 147 17.15 24.85 55.43
C ARG A 147 16.28 23.59 55.41
N SER A 148 15.84 23.05 56.54
CA SER A 148 15.38 21.65 56.63
C SER A 148 14.01 21.30 56.00
N ASP A 149 13.21 22.27 55.53
CA ASP A 149 11.79 22.06 55.18
C ASP A 149 11.37 22.62 53.79
N LEU A 150 12.19 22.36 52.75
CA LEU A 150 11.87 22.65 51.34
C LEU A 150 10.72 21.77 50.79
N GLY A 151 9.48 22.05 51.23
CA GLY A 151 8.28 21.27 50.91
C GLY A 151 7.42 21.83 49.77
N THR A 152 6.86 20.95 48.93
CA THR A 152 6.05 21.32 47.75
C THR A 152 4.57 21.58 48.09
N SER A 153 4.28 22.48 49.02
CA SER A 153 2.90 22.93 49.31
C SER A 153 2.85 24.45 49.50
N ALA A 154 1.69 25.08 49.26
CA ALA A 154 1.53 26.53 49.46
C ALA A 154 1.83 26.95 50.92
N THR A 155 1.55 26.08 51.89
CA THR A 155 1.90 26.29 53.31
C THR A 155 3.41 26.30 53.52
N ALA A 156 4.12 25.34 52.92
CA ALA A 156 5.58 25.25 53.01
C ALA A 156 6.27 26.37 52.21
N GLY A 157 5.72 26.80 51.07
CA GLY A 157 6.21 27.96 50.34
C GLY A 157 6.15 29.25 51.16
N ARG A 158 5.09 29.44 51.97
CA ARG A 158 5.01 30.59 52.89
C ARG A 158 6.03 30.50 54.02
N VAL A 159 6.15 29.33 54.67
CA VAL A 159 7.16 29.09 55.72
C VAL A 159 8.58 29.25 55.16
N GLN A 160 8.86 28.80 53.93
CA GLN A 160 10.13 29.03 53.26
C GLN A 160 10.39 30.52 53.01
N SER A 161 9.39 31.30 52.59
CA SER A 161 9.55 32.76 52.43
C SER A 161 9.78 33.48 53.77
N GLU A 162 9.14 33.01 54.86
CA GLU A 162 9.35 33.50 56.22
C GLU A 162 10.80 33.18 56.68
N LEU A 163 11.25 31.93 56.57
CA LEU A 163 12.62 31.50 56.92
C LEU A 163 13.71 32.14 56.06
N THR A 164 13.48 32.30 54.75
CA THR A 164 14.41 32.99 53.83
C THR A 164 14.55 34.46 54.23
N ALA A 165 13.45 35.15 54.54
CA ALA A 165 13.48 36.54 54.99
C ALA A 165 14.17 36.71 56.36
N ASP A 166 13.90 35.82 57.32
CA ASP A 166 14.56 35.83 58.63
C ASP A 166 16.08 35.61 58.51
N ALA A 167 16.51 34.66 57.67
CA ALA A 167 17.93 34.40 57.40
C ALA A 167 18.63 35.59 56.70
N GLN A 168 17.95 36.23 55.74
CA GLN A 168 18.45 37.44 55.09
C GLN A 168 18.52 38.65 56.04
N ALA A 169 17.55 38.78 56.95
CA ALA A 169 17.54 39.80 58.00
C ALA A 169 18.67 39.59 59.03
N ALA A 170 19.01 38.34 59.36
CA ALA A 170 20.14 38.02 60.21
C ALA A 170 21.47 38.46 59.57
N ILE A 171 21.73 38.08 58.31
CA ILE A 171 22.94 38.52 57.58
C ILE A 171 22.99 40.05 57.45
N GLY A 172 21.83 40.69 57.21
CA GLY A 172 21.71 42.15 57.20
C GLY A 172 22.02 42.82 58.55
N ALA A 173 21.73 42.16 59.67
CA ALA A 173 22.10 42.60 61.01
C ALA A 173 23.60 42.41 61.30
N THR A 174 24.19 41.29 60.86
CA THR A 174 25.65 41.02 60.95
C THR A 174 26.48 42.06 60.21
N LEU A 175 26.00 42.53 59.05
CA LEU A 175 26.66 43.59 58.27
C LEU A 175 26.37 45.01 58.76
N ALA A 176 25.43 45.21 59.69
CA ALA A 176 24.99 46.54 60.11
C ALA A 176 26.12 47.35 60.78
N GLY A 177 26.44 48.52 60.23
CA GLY A 177 27.49 49.40 60.75
C GLY A 177 28.91 49.09 60.27
N THR A 178 29.12 48.02 59.49
CA THR A 178 30.43 47.67 58.89
C THR A 178 30.83 48.54 57.70
N GLY A 179 29.93 49.42 57.24
CA GLY A 179 30.09 50.16 55.97
C GLY A 179 29.75 49.32 54.73
N SER A 180 29.16 48.14 54.90
CA SER A 180 28.68 47.29 53.80
C SER A 180 27.22 47.59 53.45
N ASP A 181 26.91 47.60 52.15
CA ASP A 181 25.58 47.95 51.62
C ASP A 181 24.88 46.75 50.97
N LEU A 182 23.56 46.65 51.12
CA LEU A 182 22.72 45.64 50.44
C LEU A 182 22.48 46.04 48.98
N VAL A 183 22.68 45.10 48.05
CA VAL A 183 22.43 45.27 46.61
C VAL A 183 21.11 44.60 46.19
N SER A 184 20.91 43.33 46.55
CA SER A 184 19.66 42.59 46.27
C SER A 184 19.49 41.38 47.18
N LEU A 185 18.25 40.95 47.41
CA LEU A 185 17.93 39.69 48.10
C LEU A 185 17.36 38.67 47.10
N ASP A 186 17.70 37.40 47.28
CA ASP A 186 17.10 36.32 46.49
C ASP A 186 15.66 36.04 46.98
N PRO A 187 14.65 35.95 46.11
CA PRO A 187 13.26 35.83 46.55
C PRO A 187 12.86 34.44 47.06
N VAL A 188 13.73 33.43 46.97
CA VAL A 188 13.41 32.03 47.38
C VAL A 188 14.55 31.39 48.18
N LEU A 189 15.80 31.56 47.75
CA LEU A 189 16.97 31.01 48.46
C LEU A 189 17.35 31.89 49.66
N PRO A 190 17.84 31.32 50.79
CA PRO A 190 18.40 32.08 51.91
C PRO A 190 19.79 32.64 51.54
N ALA A 191 19.77 33.61 50.64
CA ALA A 191 20.91 34.21 49.97
C ALA A 191 20.63 35.69 49.67
N GLY A 192 21.69 36.48 49.54
CA GLY A 192 21.61 37.87 49.13
C GLY A 192 22.95 38.37 48.59
N VAL A 193 22.94 39.60 48.08
CA VAL A 193 24.08 40.24 47.42
C VAL A 193 24.38 41.54 48.12
N TRP A 194 25.62 41.69 48.58
CA TRP A 194 26.07 42.84 49.34
C TRP A 194 27.38 43.40 48.75
N THR A 195 27.58 44.71 48.84
CA THR A 195 28.88 45.35 48.65
C THR A 195 29.55 45.40 50.02
N VAL A 196 30.60 44.60 50.21
CA VAL A 196 31.18 44.29 51.53
C VAL A 196 32.57 44.92 51.68
N THR A 197 32.80 45.52 52.85
CA THR A 197 34.09 46.08 53.31
C THR A 197 34.96 45.01 53.98
N GLU A 198 36.22 45.33 54.31
CA GLU A 198 37.09 44.39 55.07
C GLU A 198 36.48 44.06 56.44
N ASP A 199 35.95 45.07 57.17
CA ASP A 199 35.25 44.90 58.44
C ASP A 199 33.96 44.06 58.27
N GLY A 200 33.25 44.22 57.14
CA GLY A 200 32.07 43.44 56.80
C GLY A 200 32.39 41.98 56.46
N LEU A 201 33.51 41.73 55.78
CA LEU A 201 33.99 40.37 55.51
C LEU A 201 34.37 39.68 56.82
N ASP A 202 35.10 40.34 57.71
CA ASP A 202 35.47 39.77 59.01
C ASP A 202 34.24 39.53 59.91
N ALA A 203 33.19 40.37 59.82
CA ALA A 203 31.91 40.13 60.48
C ALA A 203 31.20 38.88 59.93
N LEU A 204 31.08 38.74 58.61
CA LEU A 204 30.48 37.56 57.95
C LEU A 204 31.23 36.25 58.23
N LEU A 205 32.56 36.31 58.42
CA LEU A 205 33.38 35.14 58.75
C LEU A 205 33.37 34.77 60.23
N ALA A 206 32.89 35.67 61.11
CA ALA A 206 32.68 35.41 62.53
C ALA A 206 31.26 34.92 62.84
N ASP A 207 30.33 35.05 61.90
CA ASP A 207 28.93 34.64 62.01
C ASP A 207 28.76 33.14 61.70
N PRO A 208 28.32 32.30 62.66
CA PRO A 208 28.13 30.87 62.44
C PRO A 208 26.95 30.54 61.51
N ASP A 209 26.04 31.49 61.28
CA ASP A 209 24.87 31.31 60.41
C ASP A 209 25.15 31.72 58.95
N VAL A 210 26.40 32.05 58.59
CA VAL A 210 26.87 32.27 57.20
C VAL A 210 27.48 31.00 56.61
N GLY A 211 26.85 30.45 55.58
CA GLY A 211 27.27 29.23 54.90
C GLY A 211 28.15 29.45 53.66
N SER A 212 28.11 30.62 53.02
CA SER A 212 29.10 30.99 51.99
C SER A 212 29.28 32.49 51.84
N VAL A 213 30.49 32.92 51.48
CA VAL A 213 30.78 34.25 50.94
C VAL A 213 31.57 34.05 49.64
N THR A 214 30.94 34.34 48.49
CA THR A 214 31.56 34.21 47.17
C THR A 214 31.48 35.55 46.43
N LEU A 215 32.40 35.84 45.51
CA LEU A 215 32.26 37.01 44.64
C LEU A 215 30.96 36.90 43.82
N ASP A 216 30.26 38.02 43.62
CA ASP A 216 29.20 38.11 42.62
C ASP A 216 29.87 38.25 41.25
N GLY A 217 30.22 37.10 40.67
CA GLY A 217 31.04 36.99 39.47
C GLY A 217 30.34 37.43 38.20
N GLU A 218 31.14 37.58 37.14
CA GLU A 218 30.70 37.99 35.82
C GLU A 218 30.74 36.80 34.85
N ALA A 219 29.60 36.52 34.22
CA ALA A 219 29.52 35.81 32.95
C ALA A 219 29.71 36.80 31.80
N TYR A 220 30.21 36.31 30.67
CA TYR A 220 30.41 37.09 29.46
C TYR A 220 29.80 36.38 28.24
N SER A 221 29.53 37.15 27.18
CA SER A 221 29.49 36.64 25.81
C SER A 221 30.41 37.48 24.91
N THR A 222 31.00 36.85 23.90
CA THR A 222 31.85 37.44 22.86
C THR A 222 31.15 37.34 21.52
N LEU A 223 30.95 38.48 20.85
CA LEU A 223 30.56 38.51 19.45
C LEU A 223 31.81 38.34 18.56
N ASP A 224 32.04 37.13 18.07
CA ASP A 224 32.90 36.91 16.91
C ASP A 224 32.02 36.93 15.64
N THR A 225 32.39 37.77 14.67
CA THR A 225 31.70 37.86 13.37
C THR A 225 32.20 36.76 12.45
N SER A 226 31.28 35.92 11.94
CA SER A 226 31.66 34.93 10.92
C SER A 226 32.16 35.60 9.64
N THR A 227 33.05 34.90 8.93
CA THR A 227 33.46 35.22 7.54
C THR A 227 33.19 34.05 6.59
N GLY A 228 32.45 33.03 7.05
CA GLY A 228 32.00 31.91 6.23
C GLY A 228 30.54 32.12 5.79
N VAL A 229 30.24 31.80 4.53
CA VAL A 229 28.86 31.77 4.03
C VAL A 229 28.28 30.39 4.32
N ILE A 230 27.22 30.36 5.14
CA ILE A 230 26.17 29.34 4.99
C ILE A 230 25.08 30.00 4.15
N ASP A 231 24.63 29.32 3.10
CA ASP A 231 23.70 29.92 2.13
C ASP A 231 22.24 29.68 2.58
N SER A 232 21.49 30.77 2.77
CA SER A 232 20.09 30.71 3.24
C SER A 232 19.10 30.32 2.15
N ASP A 233 19.51 30.27 0.87
CA ASP A 233 18.71 29.68 -0.21
C ASP A 233 18.42 28.18 0.04
N LEU A 234 19.26 27.50 0.84
CA LEU A 234 19.05 26.12 1.30
C LEU A 234 17.91 25.98 2.33
N LEU A 235 17.49 27.05 3.00
CA LEU A 235 16.36 27.06 3.95
C LEU A 235 15.10 27.72 3.37
N ASN A 236 15.25 28.72 2.50
CA ASN A 236 14.12 29.53 2.01
C ASN A 236 13.32 28.93 0.84
N THR A 237 13.78 27.82 0.24
CA THR A 237 13.17 27.24 -0.98
C THR A 237 12.23 26.05 -0.71
N ALA A 238 11.59 26.00 0.47
CA ALA A 238 10.81 24.83 0.93
C ALA A 238 9.35 25.08 1.35
N GLY A 239 8.89 26.34 1.48
CA GLY A 239 7.47 26.67 1.65
C GLY A 239 6.77 26.11 2.91
N VAL A 240 7.52 25.81 3.99
CA VAL A 240 7.04 24.97 5.11
C VAL A 240 5.93 25.63 5.94
N LEU A 241 4.74 25.04 5.86
CA LEU A 241 3.51 25.51 6.52
C LEU A 241 3.25 24.82 7.88
N GLY A 242 4.20 24.93 8.81
CA GLY A 242 3.94 24.68 10.24
C GLY A 242 3.09 25.80 10.89
N ASN A 243 2.00 26.25 10.26
CA ASN A 243 1.16 27.35 10.76
C ASN A 243 0.15 26.89 11.82
N ASP A 244 -0.28 25.63 11.78
CA ASP A 244 -1.40 25.13 12.61
C ASP A 244 -0.94 24.38 13.88
N PHE A 245 0.32 24.53 14.28
CA PHE A 245 0.80 24.27 15.65
C PHE A 245 0.24 25.30 16.65
N ASP A 246 -1.09 25.37 16.77
CA ASP A 246 -1.81 26.20 17.72
C ASP A 246 -2.41 25.33 18.84
N GLY A 247 -1.51 24.69 19.61
CA GLY A 247 -1.75 23.59 20.55
C GLY A 247 -3.14 23.51 21.18
N ALA A 248 -3.94 22.55 20.70
CA ALA A 248 -5.36 22.42 21.03
C ALA A 248 -5.62 22.25 22.54
N THR A 249 -6.68 22.90 23.04
CA THR A 249 -7.14 22.85 24.45
C THR A 249 -6.13 23.30 25.53
N GLY A 250 -5.01 23.94 25.16
CA GLY A 250 -4.11 24.60 26.11
C GLY A 250 -3.45 25.89 25.60
N GLY A 251 -3.13 25.95 24.30
CA GLY A 251 -2.32 26.97 23.65
C GLY A 251 -0.81 26.76 23.87
N ARG A 252 -0.03 27.08 22.83
CA ARG A 252 1.44 27.11 22.69
C ARG A 252 2.29 26.93 23.97
N TYR A 253 3.28 26.02 23.89
CA TYR A 253 4.36 25.87 24.87
C TYR A 253 5.34 27.05 24.87
N GLU A 254 6.19 27.16 25.89
CA GLU A 254 6.99 28.37 26.14
C GLU A 254 8.47 28.10 26.47
N VAL A 255 9.32 29.01 26.00
CA VAL A 255 10.77 29.02 26.24
C VAL A 255 11.18 30.31 26.95
N ALA A 256 12.16 30.24 27.86
CA ALA A 256 12.73 31.43 28.50
C ALA A 256 14.17 31.67 28.01
N VAL A 257 14.49 32.90 27.63
CA VAL A 257 15.80 33.31 27.11
C VAL A 257 16.43 34.30 28.08
N ILE A 258 17.48 33.88 28.78
CA ILE A 258 18.22 34.69 29.76
C ILE A 258 19.53 35.14 29.08
N ASP A 259 19.58 36.41 28.66
CA ASP A 259 20.68 36.92 27.81
C ASP A 259 20.78 38.47 27.88
N SER A 260 21.28 39.15 26.85
CA SER A 260 21.29 40.62 26.76
C SER A 260 19.91 41.25 26.57
N GLY A 261 18.88 40.45 26.27
CA GLY A 261 17.51 40.89 25.97
C GLY A 261 17.15 40.73 24.49
N VAL A 262 15.92 41.08 24.11
CA VAL A 262 15.37 40.83 22.76
C VAL A 262 14.71 42.09 22.22
N ASP A 263 15.06 42.48 20.99
CA ASP A 263 14.36 43.50 20.19
C ASP A 263 13.01 42.93 19.72
N ASN A 264 12.03 42.89 20.61
CA ASN A 264 10.70 42.30 20.40
C ASN A 264 9.84 43.01 19.33
N GLN A 265 10.20 44.24 18.94
CA GLN A 265 9.62 44.94 17.80
C GLN A 265 10.13 44.37 16.46
N HIS A 266 11.16 43.52 16.49
CA HIS A 266 11.63 42.78 15.33
C HIS A 266 10.58 41.76 14.87
N ASN A 267 10.28 41.74 13.56
CA ASN A 267 9.19 40.97 12.96
C ASN A 267 9.18 39.47 13.36
N ALA A 268 10.37 38.88 13.55
CA ALA A 268 10.57 37.50 14.04
C ALA A 268 9.90 37.17 15.39
N PHE A 269 9.42 38.17 16.14
CA PHE A 269 8.79 37.96 17.45
C PHE A 269 7.33 38.45 17.52
N THR A 270 6.72 38.75 16.36
CA THR A 270 5.35 39.25 16.25
C THR A 270 4.37 38.29 16.91
N GLY A 271 3.81 38.68 18.06
CA GLY A 271 2.91 37.82 18.85
C GLY A 271 3.56 36.61 19.53
N ARG A 272 4.90 36.55 19.62
CA ARG A 272 5.65 35.46 20.28
C ARG A 272 6.15 35.83 21.68
N ILE A 273 6.45 37.10 21.97
CA ILE A 273 6.91 37.50 23.31
C ILE A 273 5.74 37.47 24.31
N VAL A 274 5.84 36.58 25.30
CA VAL A 274 4.84 36.39 26.38
C VAL A 274 5.09 37.37 27.54
N SER A 275 6.35 37.62 27.89
CA SER A 275 6.72 38.64 28.88
C SER A 275 8.16 39.10 28.72
N GLN A 276 8.45 40.35 29.11
CA GLN A 276 9.80 40.87 29.26
C GLN A 276 10.09 41.22 30.74
N ALA A 277 11.35 41.10 31.15
CA ALA A 277 11.87 41.61 32.42
C ALA A 277 13.36 41.97 32.31
N CYS A 278 13.80 42.92 33.14
CA CYS A 278 15.16 43.46 33.12
C CYS A 278 15.82 43.44 34.51
N TYR A 279 17.12 43.11 34.54
CA TYR A 279 17.93 42.88 35.75
C TYR A 279 19.34 43.51 35.69
N VAL A 280 19.57 44.49 34.80
CA VAL A 280 20.81 45.30 34.77
C VAL A 280 20.57 46.68 35.39
N THR A 281 21.64 47.38 35.79
CA THR A 281 21.55 48.62 36.60
C THR A 281 21.94 49.90 35.85
N ASP A 282 21.97 49.87 34.52
CA ASP A 282 22.35 51.00 33.67
C ASP A 282 21.14 51.61 32.92
N SER A 283 21.43 52.53 31.99
CA SER A 283 20.41 53.21 31.18
C SER A 283 19.72 52.34 30.12
N SER A 284 20.15 51.09 29.91
CA SER A 284 19.47 50.12 29.03
C SER A 284 18.29 49.40 29.70
N CYS A 285 17.93 49.80 30.93
CA CYS A 285 16.87 49.19 31.75
C CYS A 285 15.86 50.25 32.28
N PRO A 286 15.06 50.91 31.42
CA PRO A 286 14.37 52.16 31.80
C PRO A 286 13.25 52.04 32.83
N GLY A 287 12.56 50.89 32.93
CA GLY A 287 11.59 50.61 34.01
C GLY A 287 12.23 50.12 35.32
N GLY A 288 13.54 49.85 35.30
CA GLY A 288 14.33 49.44 36.45
C GLY A 288 14.32 47.93 36.72
N VAL A 289 15.17 47.51 37.66
CA VAL A 289 15.30 46.09 38.03
C VAL A 289 13.99 45.52 38.56
N ASN A 290 13.62 44.34 38.06
CA ASN A 290 12.44 43.56 38.48
C ASN A 290 11.06 44.09 38.04
N ALA A 291 11.00 44.95 37.03
CA ALA A 291 9.76 45.18 36.29
C ALA A 291 9.40 43.95 35.43
N SER A 292 8.11 43.59 35.36
CA SER A 292 7.58 42.55 34.48
C SER A 292 6.46 43.15 33.64
N THR A 293 6.65 43.19 32.33
CA THR A 293 5.76 43.93 31.43
C THR A 293 5.39 43.14 30.18
N ALA A 294 4.26 43.51 29.58
CA ALA A 294 3.79 42.99 28.29
C ALA A 294 4.55 43.69 27.13
N PRO A 295 4.51 43.17 25.89
CA PRO A 295 5.13 43.81 24.74
C PRO A 295 4.68 45.28 24.56
N GLY A 296 5.58 46.18 24.15
CA GLY A 296 5.32 47.63 24.05
C GLY A 296 5.56 48.42 25.35
N SER A 297 6.50 48.01 26.20
CA SER A 297 6.73 48.59 27.53
C SER A 297 7.92 49.56 27.62
N ALA A 298 8.18 50.10 28.81
CA ALA A 298 9.40 50.87 29.09
C ALA A 298 10.63 49.98 29.41
N ASP A 299 10.46 48.67 29.55
CA ASP A 299 11.54 47.69 29.69
C ASP A 299 11.95 47.10 28.32
N GLU A 300 11.31 47.60 27.26
CA GLU A 300 11.44 47.12 25.90
C GLU A 300 12.80 47.54 25.31
N CYS A 301 13.62 46.54 24.97
CA CYS A 301 14.95 46.75 24.41
C CYS A 301 14.89 47.08 22.92
N THR A 302 14.27 48.21 22.62
CA THR A 302 14.01 48.69 21.25
C THR A 302 15.31 49.03 20.52
N HIS A 303 15.60 48.29 19.45
CA HIS A 303 16.47 48.72 18.37
C HIS A 303 17.87 49.23 18.81
N SER A 304 18.44 48.65 19.88
CA SER A 304 19.78 48.96 20.37
C SER A 304 20.74 47.78 20.16
N THR A 305 22.03 48.09 20.05
CA THR A 305 23.09 47.08 20.19
C THR A 305 22.98 46.33 21.52
N ASP A 306 22.43 46.98 22.56
CA ASP A 306 22.22 46.45 23.93
C ASP A 306 21.50 45.09 24.02
N CYS A 307 20.87 44.62 22.94
CA CYS A 307 20.16 43.35 22.86
C CYS A 307 20.55 42.47 21.65
N ASP A 308 21.70 42.73 21.01
CA ASP A 308 22.12 42.04 19.78
C ASP A 308 22.31 40.52 19.95
N HIS A 309 22.92 40.08 21.05
CA HIS A 309 23.16 38.65 21.31
C HIS A 309 21.84 37.92 21.62
N GLY A 310 21.06 38.42 22.58
CA GLY A 310 19.80 37.79 23.00
C GLY A 310 18.71 37.80 21.91
N THR A 311 18.64 38.82 21.06
CA THR A 311 17.73 38.86 19.90
C THR A 311 18.00 37.68 18.97
N HIS A 312 19.26 37.49 18.58
CA HIS A 312 19.68 36.40 17.70
C HIS A 312 19.43 35.02 18.34
N VAL A 313 19.80 34.85 19.61
CA VAL A 313 19.56 33.63 20.40
C VAL A 313 18.06 33.29 20.50
N ALA A 314 17.20 34.28 20.73
CA ALA A 314 15.75 34.08 20.80
C ALA A 314 15.14 33.68 19.45
N SER A 315 15.64 34.25 18.33
CA SER A 315 15.16 33.85 17.00
C SER A 315 15.51 32.42 16.64
N ILE A 316 16.69 31.91 17.00
CA ILE A 316 17.06 30.49 16.79
C ILE A 316 16.12 29.56 17.56
N ALA A 317 15.74 29.93 18.79
CA ALA A 317 14.88 29.09 19.63
C ALA A 317 13.42 29.05 19.15
N ALA A 318 12.82 30.21 18.83
CA ALA A 318 11.38 30.33 18.58
C ALA A 318 10.98 31.56 17.72
N GLY A 319 11.86 32.02 16.83
CA GLY A 319 11.54 33.09 15.88
C GLY A 319 10.54 32.65 14.80
N SER A 320 9.63 33.54 14.41
CA SER A 320 8.82 33.39 13.20
C SER A 320 9.55 33.92 11.96
N THR A 321 9.04 33.57 10.77
CA THR A 321 9.49 34.14 9.49
C THR A 321 9.53 35.67 9.49
N PHE A 322 10.51 36.23 8.79
CA PHE A 322 10.61 37.65 8.47
C PHE A 322 11.40 37.85 7.18
N THR A 323 11.33 39.05 6.59
CA THR A 323 11.97 39.33 5.30
C THR A 323 13.50 39.20 5.36
N GLY A 324 14.04 38.16 4.72
CA GLY A 324 15.47 37.91 4.55
C GLY A 324 16.06 36.87 5.51
N GLY A 325 15.57 36.82 6.76
CA GLY A 325 16.14 35.97 7.81
C GLY A 325 15.28 34.78 8.23
N HIS A 326 15.81 34.02 9.19
CA HIS A 326 15.48 32.62 9.42
C HIS A 326 14.35 32.37 10.43
N GLU A 327 13.71 31.21 10.28
CA GLU A 327 12.81 30.64 11.29
C GLU A 327 13.59 30.02 12.47
N GLY A 328 12.96 30.03 13.66
CA GLY A 328 13.45 29.32 14.84
C GLY A 328 12.87 27.92 14.98
N VAL A 329 13.61 27.04 15.64
CA VAL A 329 13.28 25.61 15.79
C VAL A 329 11.84 25.41 16.31
N ALA A 330 11.43 26.15 17.35
CA ALA A 330 10.06 26.12 17.85
C ALA A 330 9.27 27.36 17.43
N ARG A 331 9.05 27.55 16.11
CA ARG A 331 8.23 28.65 15.53
C ARG A 331 6.86 28.84 16.21
N GLY A 332 6.30 27.80 16.82
CA GLY A 332 5.05 27.84 17.59
C GLY A 332 5.17 28.49 18.98
N ALA A 333 6.33 28.42 19.64
CA ALA A 333 6.45 28.69 21.07
C ALA A 333 6.32 30.17 21.46
N GLY A 334 5.90 30.39 22.72
CA GLY A 334 5.97 31.69 23.39
C GLY A 334 7.34 31.94 24.04
N ILE A 335 7.79 33.19 24.08
CA ILE A 335 9.13 33.59 24.56
C ILE A 335 9.05 34.49 25.79
N HIS A 336 9.74 34.10 26.87
CA HIS A 336 10.04 34.98 28.01
C HIS A 336 11.46 35.54 27.86
N ALA A 337 11.58 36.81 27.47
CA ALA A 337 12.87 37.47 27.27
C ALA A 337 13.34 38.17 28.54
N LEU A 338 14.49 37.77 29.07
CA LEU A 338 15.00 38.19 30.38
C LEU A 338 16.40 38.81 30.24
N LYS A 339 16.46 40.15 30.32
CA LYS A 339 17.70 40.94 30.14
C LYS A 339 18.54 40.92 31.42
N VAL A 340 19.68 40.24 31.36
CA VAL A 340 20.68 40.13 32.45
C VAL A 340 22.07 40.60 32.06
N ALA A 341 22.34 40.76 30.75
CA ALA A 341 23.62 41.26 30.25
C ALA A 341 23.52 42.70 29.74
N GLN A 342 24.57 43.47 29.99
CA GLN A 342 24.78 44.86 29.56
C GLN A 342 26.01 44.96 28.64
N ASP A 343 26.06 45.99 27.81
CA ASP A 343 27.23 46.25 26.96
C ASP A 343 28.40 46.75 27.82
N ASN A 344 29.62 46.52 27.35
CA ASN A 344 30.80 47.16 27.89
C ASN A 344 31.30 48.21 26.89
N PRO A 345 31.15 49.53 27.17
CA PRO A 345 31.57 50.59 26.25
C PRO A 345 33.10 50.67 26.00
N THR A 346 33.88 49.71 26.52
CA THR A 346 35.31 49.54 26.27
C THR A 346 35.70 48.18 25.64
N SER A 347 34.75 47.27 25.37
CA SER A 347 35.03 45.97 24.71
C SER A 347 33.79 45.34 24.07
N ALA A 348 33.92 44.63 22.96
CA ALA A 348 32.85 43.84 22.33
C ALA A 348 32.45 42.58 23.14
N ARG A 349 32.09 42.77 24.41
CA ARG A 349 31.69 41.72 25.35
C ARG A 349 30.50 42.18 26.18
N TRP A 350 29.44 41.40 26.10
CA TRP A 350 28.31 41.44 27.03
C TRP A 350 28.78 40.96 28.39
N THR A 351 28.44 41.68 29.47
CA THR A 351 28.73 41.29 30.85
C THR A 351 27.44 41.11 31.62
N ALA A 352 27.31 39.98 32.33
CA ALA A 352 26.17 39.67 33.20
C ALA A 352 26.66 39.24 34.59
N GLN A 353 26.12 39.85 35.64
CA GLN A 353 26.42 39.45 37.02
C GLN A 353 25.64 38.18 37.38
N PHE A 354 26.26 37.26 38.13
CA PHE A 354 25.60 36.01 38.54
C PHE A 354 24.33 36.27 39.34
N SER A 355 24.28 37.33 40.15
CA SER A 355 23.05 37.81 40.79
C SER A 355 21.91 38.12 39.80
N SER A 356 22.20 38.77 38.67
CA SER A 356 21.20 39.13 37.66
C SER A 356 20.68 37.88 36.94
N ILE A 357 21.57 36.91 36.68
CA ILE A 357 21.19 35.57 36.18
C ILE A 357 20.29 34.85 37.19
N ASN A 358 20.65 34.84 38.48
CA ASN A 358 19.84 34.22 39.54
C ASN A 358 18.46 34.85 39.67
N ASN A 359 18.36 36.18 39.59
CA ASN A 359 17.06 36.89 39.60
C ASN A 359 16.18 36.51 38.40
N ALA A 360 16.76 36.31 37.21
CA ALA A 360 16.04 35.83 36.03
C ALA A 360 15.61 34.35 36.18
N LEU A 361 16.46 33.47 36.70
CA LEU A 361 16.11 32.08 37.00
C LEU A 361 14.98 31.99 38.03
N ALA A 362 15.02 32.83 39.06
CA ALA A 362 13.96 32.97 40.06
C ALA A 362 12.64 33.43 39.42
N ARG A 363 12.69 34.35 38.44
CA ARG A 363 11.51 34.80 37.69
C ARG A 363 10.88 33.66 36.88
N VAL A 364 11.68 32.84 36.19
CA VAL A 364 11.18 31.66 35.48
C VAL A 364 10.54 30.65 36.44
N TYR A 365 11.20 30.36 37.56
CA TYR A 365 10.66 29.44 38.56
C TYR A 365 9.33 29.93 39.14
N ALA A 366 9.23 31.23 39.44
CA ALA A 366 7.99 31.85 39.90
C ALA A 366 6.88 31.77 38.84
N LEU A 367 7.16 32.02 37.56
CA LEU A 367 6.19 31.86 36.48
C LEU A 367 5.69 30.41 36.39
N LYS A 368 6.62 29.45 36.26
CA LYS A 368 6.35 28.00 36.16
C LYS A 368 5.49 27.46 37.30
N THR A 369 5.68 27.98 38.52
CA THR A 369 5.02 27.47 39.74
C THR A 369 3.75 28.22 40.16
N THR A 370 3.45 29.39 39.58
CA THR A 370 2.30 30.21 40.02
C THR A 370 1.28 30.53 38.94
N THR A 371 1.72 30.81 37.72
CA THR A 371 0.92 31.58 36.75
C THR A 371 1.01 31.07 35.33
N ASN A 372 2.09 30.36 34.96
CA ASN A 372 2.21 29.76 33.64
C ASN A 372 2.95 28.41 33.67
N PRO A 373 2.23 27.27 33.67
CA PRO A 373 2.84 25.94 33.77
C PRO A 373 3.60 25.52 32.50
N LYS A 374 3.53 26.30 31.42
CA LYS A 374 3.95 25.92 30.07
C LYS A 374 5.43 26.16 29.73
N ILE A 375 6.17 26.90 30.56
CA ILE A 375 7.61 27.09 30.33
C ILE A 375 8.30 25.72 30.43
N VAL A 376 8.87 25.24 29.33
CA VAL A 376 9.46 23.89 29.22
C VAL A 376 10.97 23.90 29.09
N SER A 377 11.57 25.01 28.64
CA SER A 377 13.02 25.17 28.56
C SER A 377 13.48 26.59 28.94
N VAL A 378 14.73 26.68 29.39
CA VAL A 378 15.47 27.91 29.71
C VAL A 378 16.78 27.86 28.93
N ASN A 379 17.02 28.85 28.08
CA ASN A 379 18.32 29.07 27.45
C ASN A 379 19.15 30.09 28.23
N LEU A 380 20.42 29.76 28.47
CA LEU A 380 21.44 30.67 28.99
C LEU A 380 22.71 30.56 28.13
N SER A 381 22.83 31.44 27.14
CA SER A 381 23.91 31.45 26.15
C SER A 381 25.14 32.28 26.59
N ILE A 382 25.35 32.40 27.90
CA ILE A 382 26.38 33.26 28.53
C ILE A 382 27.16 32.48 29.60
N GLY A 383 28.46 32.74 29.75
CA GLY A 383 29.33 31.98 30.66
C GLY A 383 30.71 32.57 30.90
N THR A 384 31.54 31.90 31.70
CA THR A 384 32.88 32.39 32.06
C THR A 384 33.98 31.88 31.13
N ASN A 385 35.17 32.48 31.21
CA ASN A 385 36.39 31.95 30.58
C ASN A 385 37.16 30.96 31.48
N ALA A 386 36.62 30.61 32.66
CA ALA A 386 37.22 29.62 33.55
C ALA A 386 36.66 28.24 33.21
N VAL A 387 37.56 27.31 32.87
CA VAL A 387 37.20 25.97 32.40
C VAL A 387 37.42 24.94 33.50
N PHE A 388 36.39 24.13 33.77
CA PHE A 388 36.37 23.13 34.85
C PHE A 388 35.95 21.76 34.31
N ALA A 389 36.28 20.70 35.05
CA ALA A 389 35.71 19.38 34.77
C ALA A 389 34.18 19.39 35.05
N PRO A 390 33.38 18.51 34.40
CA PRO A 390 31.96 18.37 34.73
C PRO A 390 31.77 17.95 36.20
N GLY A 391 30.97 18.70 36.94
CA GLY A 391 30.72 18.45 38.37
C GLY A 391 31.90 18.78 39.30
N ASP A 392 32.91 19.51 38.84
CA ASP A 392 34.02 19.99 39.67
C ASP A 392 33.52 20.88 40.82
N ALA A 393 34.07 20.69 42.03
CA ALA A 393 33.75 21.55 43.18
C ALA A 393 34.12 23.03 42.91
N GLY A 394 35.16 23.29 42.11
CA GLY A 394 35.49 24.65 41.65
C GLY A 394 34.44 25.26 40.72
N CYS A 395 33.78 24.44 39.90
CA CYS A 395 32.64 24.87 39.08
C CYS A 395 31.45 25.25 39.98
N VAL A 396 31.08 24.38 40.92
CA VAL A 396 29.97 24.65 41.86
C VAL A 396 30.26 25.88 42.72
N ASN A 397 31.48 26.00 43.26
CA ASN A 397 31.89 27.13 44.11
C ASN A 397 32.04 28.46 43.34
N THR A 398 32.01 28.44 42.00
CA THR A 398 31.97 29.67 41.18
C THR A 398 30.60 30.36 41.25
N GLY A 399 29.51 29.60 41.39
CA GLY A 399 28.15 30.15 41.50
C GLY A 399 27.19 29.15 42.15
N PRO A 400 27.28 28.93 43.47
CA PRO A 400 26.55 27.86 44.15
C PRO A 400 25.02 28.07 44.11
N THR A 401 24.56 29.32 44.23
CA THR A 401 23.14 29.69 44.10
C THR A 401 22.58 29.39 42.71
N THR A 402 23.35 29.60 41.65
CA THR A 402 22.96 29.28 40.26
C THR A 402 22.78 27.77 40.07
N ASN A 403 23.66 26.95 40.66
CA ASN A 403 23.54 25.49 40.64
C ASN A 403 22.29 24.98 41.39
N THR A 404 21.96 25.59 42.53
CA THR A 404 20.70 25.31 43.25
C THR A 404 19.49 25.76 42.42
N TRP A 405 19.52 26.94 41.78
CA TRP A 405 18.46 27.43 40.89
C TRP A 405 18.21 26.51 39.69
N PHE A 406 19.27 26.02 39.06
CA PHE A 406 19.19 25.02 37.99
C PHE A 406 18.51 23.73 38.47
N SER A 407 18.90 23.23 39.64
CA SER A 407 18.29 22.05 40.28
C SER A 407 16.79 22.25 40.53
N LEU A 408 16.39 23.43 40.99
CA LEU A 408 14.99 23.77 41.24
C LEU A 408 14.16 23.82 39.96
N LEU A 409 14.68 24.43 38.88
CA LEU A 409 14.01 24.48 37.57
C LEU A 409 13.89 23.09 36.93
N GLN A 410 14.95 22.28 36.94
CA GLN A 410 14.88 20.89 36.51
C GLN A 410 13.88 20.08 37.36
N GLY A 411 13.77 20.37 38.65
CA GLY A 411 12.79 19.76 39.56
C GLY A 411 11.32 20.10 39.24
N GLN A 412 11.05 21.19 38.51
CA GLN A 412 9.71 21.58 38.03
C GLN A 412 9.43 21.16 36.58
N GLY A 413 10.28 20.32 35.99
CA GLY A 413 10.09 19.88 34.60
C GLY A 413 10.49 20.94 33.56
N VAL A 414 11.43 21.82 33.89
CA VAL A 414 12.00 22.81 32.96
C VAL A 414 13.41 22.38 32.57
N ALA A 415 13.69 22.28 31.28
CA ALA A 415 15.01 21.94 30.77
C ALA A 415 15.93 23.17 30.79
N VAL A 416 16.94 23.16 31.66
CA VAL A 416 17.97 24.23 31.68
C VAL A 416 19.05 23.89 30.66
N VAL A 417 19.15 24.69 29.60
CA VAL A 417 20.05 24.52 28.45
C VAL A 417 21.10 25.63 28.47
N VAL A 418 22.37 25.27 28.33
CA VAL A 418 23.49 26.20 28.53
C VAL A 418 24.59 26.01 27.48
N ALA A 419 25.30 27.09 27.13
CA ALA A 419 26.47 27.01 26.26
C ALA A 419 27.67 26.33 26.97
N ALA A 420 28.37 25.41 26.29
CA ALA A 420 29.56 24.76 26.85
C ALA A 420 30.78 25.72 26.98
N GLY A 421 30.79 26.82 26.22
CA GLY A 421 31.84 27.84 26.20
C GLY A 421 32.76 27.75 24.97
N ASN A 422 33.42 28.86 24.64
CA ASN A 422 34.11 29.06 23.36
C ASN A 422 35.66 29.08 23.47
N ASN A 423 36.25 28.37 24.44
CA ASN A 423 37.71 28.41 24.68
C ASN A 423 38.51 27.30 23.97
N GLY A 424 37.87 26.46 23.15
CA GLY A 424 38.50 25.33 22.43
C GLY A 424 39.03 24.22 23.33
N SER A 425 38.65 24.19 24.62
CA SER A 425 39.18 23.22 25.57
C SER A 425 38.65 21.81 25.32
N THR A 426 39.52 20.82 25.49
CA THR A 426 39.17 19.38 25.49
C THR A 426 39.16 18.77 26.90
N ALA A 427 39.46 19.57 27.92
CA ALA A 427 39.61 19.12 29.31
C ALA A 427 38.37 19.43 30.17
N GLY A 428 37.43 20.25 29.70
CA GLY A 428 36.34 20.76 30.54
C GLY A 428 35.40 21.72 29.80
N MET A 429 34.47 22.30 30.56
CA MET A 429 33.50 23.29 30.09
C MET A 429 33.57 24.57 30.94
N SER A 430 33.07 25.69 30.40
CA SER A 430 32.94 26.95 31.14
C SER A 430 31.90 26.83 32.25
N PHE A 431 31.96 27.67 33.29
CA PHE A 431 30.77 27.90 34.12
C PHE A 431 29.73 28.71 33.30
N PRO A 432 28.44 28.34 33.26
CA PRO A 432 27.78 27.28 34.04
C PRO A 432 27.67 25.92 33.33
N GLY A 433 28.14 25.76 32.08
CA GLY A 433 28.15 24.47 31.35
C GLY A 433 28.92 23.32 32.01
N CYS A 434 29.80 23.58 32.97
CA CYS A 434 30.43 22.54 33.80
C CYS A 434 29.51 21.97 34.90
N LEU A 435 28.32 22.53 35.13
CA LEU A 435 27.34 22.03 36.10
C LEU A 435 26.56 20.84 35.52
N THR A 436 26.43 19.77 36.29
CA THR A 436 25.62 18.58 35.92
C THR A 436 24.11 18.80 36.06
N THR A 437 23.69 19.96 36.58
CA THR A 437 22.29 20.41 36.76
C THR A 437 21.76 21.17 35.53
N ALA A 438 22.50 21.16 34.42
CA ALA A 438 22.11 21.75 33.14
C ALA A 438 22.55 20.89 31.96
N PHE A 439 21.89 21.10 30.82
CA PHE A 439 22.21 20.50 29.54
C PHE A 439 23.19 21.41 28.79
N ALA A 440 24.50 21.13 28.95
CA ALA A 440 25.54 21.83 28.22
C ALA A 440 25.58 21.40 26.75
N ILE A 441 25.61 22.36 25.84
CA ILE A 441 25.55 22.15 24.38
C ILE A 441 26.86 22.61 23.72
N GLY A 442 27.46 21.73 22.90
CA GLY A 442 28.59 22.04 22.03
C GLY A 442 28.16 22.46 20.63
N ALA A 443 29.03 23.20 19.92
CA ALA A 443 28.75 23.70 18.57
C ALA A 443 29.34 22.80 17.47
N THR A 444 28.59 22.48 16.43
CA THR A 444 29.09 21.88 15.17
C THR A 444 29.09 22.87 14.02
N THR A 445 29.89 22.57 13.00
CA THR A 445 29.82 23.15 11.65
C THR A 445 28.63 22.58 10.86
N ASP A 446 28.36 23.19 9.71
CA ASP A 446 27.55 22.68 8.60
C ASP A 446 27.93 21.26 8.16
N THR A 447 29.24 21.02 8.12
CA THR A 447 29.91 19.78 7.74
C THR A 447 29.97 18.78 8.90
N ASP A 448 29.02 18.87 9.83
CA ASP A 448 28.78 17.91 10.91
C ASP A 448 29.89 17.76 11.97
N VAL A 449 30.99 18.52 11.87
CA VAL A 449 32.19 18.44 12.71
C VAL A 449 32.10 19.39 13.92
N PRO A 450 32.50 18.95 15.13
CA PRO A 450 32.63 19.84 16.29
C PRO A 450 33.55 21.05 16.06
N ALA A 451 33.01 22.25 16.26
CA ALA A 451 33.67 23.52 16.00
C ALA A 451 34.97 23.68 16.81
N GLY A 452 35.97 24.33 16.21
CA GLY A 452 37.31 24.48 16.79
C GLY A 452 37.34 25.21 18.13
N PHE A 453 36.43 26.17 18.33
CA PHE A 453 36.27 26.93 19.57
C PHE A 453 35.42 26.22 20.63
N SER A 454 34.66 25.17 20.30
CA SER A 454 33.74 24.56 21.26
C SER A 454 34.52 23.89 22.39
N ASN A 455 34.30 24.33 23.62
CA ASN A 455 34.70 23.58 24.81
C ASN A 455 34.03 22.20 24.78
N SER A 456 34.75 21.20 25.28
CA SER A 456 34.36 19.80 25.19
C SER A 456 35.09 18.96 26.24
N THR A 457 34.46 17.87 26.64
CA THR A 457 34.96 16.91 27.65
C THR A 457 34.11 15.63 27.56
N SER A 458 34.41 14.60 28.36
CA SER A 458 33.64 13.35 28.37
C SER A 458 32.20 13.53 28.88
N GLY A 459 31.95 14.49 29.76
CA GLY A 459 30.61 14.81 30.27
C GLY A 459 29.78 15.76 29.38
N LEU A 460 30.29 16.21 28.23
CA LEU A 460 29.49 16.96 27.26
C LEU A 460 28.70 15.97 26.40
N ARG A 461 27.38 15.91 26.59
CA ARG A 461 26.47 14.93 25.96
C ARG A 461 26.01 15.33 24.56
N TRP A 462 25.64 16.60 24.39
CA TRP A 462 24.85 17.08 23.24
C TRP A 462 25.53 18.17 22.41
N TRP A 463 25.19 18.19 21.12
CA TRP A 463 25.71 19.11 20.12
C TRP A 463 24.58 19.60 19.20
N ALA A 464 24.73 20.81 18.68
CA ALA A 464 23.85 21.43 17.69
C ALA A 464 24.64 22.41 16.80
N PRO A 465 24.09 22.85 15.66
CA PRO A 465 24.74 23.83 14.79
C PRO A 465 25.09 25.12 15.53
N GLY A 466 26.32 25.61 15.37
CA GLY A 466 26.80 26.81 16.07
C GLY A 466 27.91 27.57 15.35
N VAL A 467 28.04 27.40 14.04
CA VAL A 467 28.99 28.11 13.16
C VAL A 467 28.18 28.68 11.99
N SER A 468 28.41 29.94 11.65
CA SER A 468 27.70 30.69 10.61
C SER A 468 26.17 30.57 10.72
N ILE A 469 25.64 30.66 11.93
CA ILE A 469 24.20 30.67 12.16
C ILE A 469 23.69 32.07 11.84
N ASP A 470 22.76 32.17 10.90
CA ASP A 470 22.09 33.41 10.54
C ASP A 470 20.71 33.47 11.23
N ALA A 471 20.44 34.58 11.93
CA ALA A 471 19.22 34.81 12.68
C ALA A 471 19.05 36.32 12.95
N ALA A 472 17.93 36.71 13.59
CA ALA A 472 17.56 38.11 13.78
C ALA A 472 18.64 38.95 14.49
N VAL A 473 18.83 40.19 14.01
CA VAL A 473 19.66 41.21 14.66
C VAL A 473 18.87 42.51 14.83
N PRO A 474 19.16 43.34 15.85
CA PRO A 474 18.35 44.52 16.16
C PRO A 474 18.35 45.59 15.06
N THR A 475 17.56 46.63 15.31
CA THR A 475 17.60 47.96 14.64
C THR A 475 16.89 48.12 13.29
N THR A 476 16.75 47.07 12.48
CA THR A 476 16.30 47.23 11.08
C THR A 476 15.42 46.10 10.51
N ASN A 477 14.84 45.22 11.34
CA ASN A 477 14.14 44.00 10.88
C ASN A 477 15.06 43.11 10.00
N ASN A 478 16.31 42.96 10.43
CA ASN A 478 17.40 42.42 9.64
C ASN A 478 18.02 41.18 10.30
N HIS A 479 18.87 40.47 9.57
CA HIS A 479 19.53 39.24 10.00
C HIS A 479 21.06 39.35 9.83
N GLY A 480 21.81 38.34 10.26
CA GLY A 480 23.26 38.29 10.15
C GLY A 480 23.93 37.13 10.91
N PHE A 481 25.00 36.60 10.30
CA PHE A 481 25.76 35.42 10.73
C PHE A 481 26.56 35.61 12.05
N LYS A 482 26.46 34.63 12.96
CA LYS A 482 27.25 34.56 14.21
C LYS A 482 27.75 33.13 14.51
N ASP A 483 28.86 33.07 15.25
CA ASP A 483 29.52 31.83 15.68
C ASP A 483 29.49 31.68 17.22
N GLY A 484 29.22 30.47 17.72
CA GLY A 484 29.40 30.15 19.13
C GLY A 484 28.60 28.97 19.66
N THR A 485 29.03 28.40 20.80
CA THR A 485 28.17 27.49 21.60
C THR A 485 26.91 28.18 22.13
N SER A 486 26.93 29.52 22.18
CA SER A 486 25.80 30.42 22.39
C SER A 486 24.72 30.35 21.30
N MET A 487 25.05 29.98 20.06
CA MET A 487 24.10 29.75 18.97
C MET A 487 23.66 28.28 18.90
N ALA A 488 24.47 27.34 19.38
CA ALA A 488 24.10 25.93 19.51
C ALA A 488 23.02 25.68 20.59
N ALA A 489 23.15 26.31 21.77
CA ALA A 489 22.20 26.15 22.88
C ALA A 489 20.71 26.44 22.54
N PRO A 490 20.34 27.53 21.82
CA PRO A 490 18.93 27.81 21.52
C PRO A 490 18.26 26.79 20.59
N HIS A 491 18.98 26.10 19.71
CA HIS A 491 18.42 25.01 18.90
C HIS A 491 17.81 23.92 19.79
N VAL A 492 18.56 23.49 20.82
CA VAL A 492 18.10 22.47 21.78
C VAL A 492 17.02 23.01 22.70
N THR A 493 17.03 24.31 23.00
CA THR A 493 15.95 24.99 23.74
C THR A 493 14.62 24.92 23.00
N GLY A 494 14.63 25.13 21.68
CA GLY A 494 13.47 24.96 20.80
C GLY A 494 13.06 23.50 20.64
N ALA A 495 14.01 22.58 20.49
CA ALA A 495 13.75 21.14 20.44
C ALA A 495 12.96 20.64 21.67
N PHE A 496 13.31 21.13 22.86
CA PHE A 496 12.57 20.84 24.10
C PHE A 496 11.13 21.40 24.14
N ALA A 497 10.78 22.38 23.30
CA ALA A 497 9.40 22.84 23.16
C ALA A 497 8.61 21.95 22.18
N LEU A 498 9.17 21.61 21.02
CA LEU A 498 8.55 20.69 20.06
C LEU A 498 8.28 19.30 20.69
N LEU A 499 9.30 18.69 21.30
CA LEU A 499 9.19 17.38 21.96
C LEU A 499 8.16 17.35 23.11
N ARG A 500 7.83 18.52 23.66
CA ARG A 500 6.79 18.68 24.67
C ARG A 500 5.42 18.81 24.02
N GLU A 501 5.31 19.61 22.97
CA GLU A 501 4.08 19.77 22.19
C GLU A 501 3.62 18.43 21.58
N CYS A 502 4.53 17.66 20.98
CA CYS A 502 4.22 16.36 20.36
C CYS A 502 3.85 15.24 21.36
N VAL A 503 4.38 15.24 22.59
CA VAL A 503 4.29 14.06 23.49
C VAL A 503 3.57 14.33 24.82
N ASP A 504 3.55 15.57 25.34
CA ASP A 504 2.60 15.94 26.42
C ASP A 504 1.16 16.11 25.86
N GLY A 505 0.97 16.04 24.53
CA GLY A 505 -0.30 16.23 23.79
C GLY A 505 -1.45 15.28 24.16
N ASN A 506 -1.20 14.24 24.97
CA ASN A 506 -2.22 13.37 25.56
C ASN A 506 -2.44 13.62 27.08
N GLY A 507 -2.07 14.80 27.58
CA GLY A 507 -2.40 15.27 28.93
C GLY A 507 -1.55 14.68 30.07
N VAL A 508 -0.47 13.97 29.76
CA VAL A 508 0.42 13.31 30.73
C VAL A 508 1.81 13.96 30.69
N PRO A 509 2.20 14.77 31.69
CA PRO A 509 3.50 15.45 31.68
C PRO A 509 4.69 14.48 31.78
N ILE A 510 5.52 14.43 30.73
CA ILE A 510 6.76 13.65 30.67
C ILE A 510 7.73 14.15 31.76
N THR A 511 8.54 13.26 32.33
CA THR A 511 9.62 13.67 33.25
C THR A 511 10.83 14.19 32.49
N ASN A 512 11.62 15.10 33.08
CA ASN A 512 12.85 15.59 32.41
C ASN A 512 13.84 14.48 32.06
N ALA A 513 13.86 13.37 32.81
CA ALA A 513 14.68 12.20 32.49
C ALA A 513 14.20 11.48 31.21
N ALA A 514 12.89 11.40 30.98
CA ALA A 514 12.32 10.77 29.78
C ALA A 514 12.43 11.70 28.55
N ALA A 515 12.14 13.01 28.67
CA ALA A 515 12.38 13.95 27.58
C ALA A 515 13.87 13.98 27.17
N ALA A 516 14.78 13.92 28.14
CA ALA A 516 16.21 13.80 27.92
C ALA A 516 16.69 12.37 27.58
N ALA A 517 15.79 11.38 27.49
CA ALA A 517 16.09 10.05 26.94
C ALA A 517 15.63 9.98 25.47
N ASN A 518 14.46 10.54 25.14
CA ASN A 518 13.97 10.65 23.77
C ASN A 518 14.95 11.46 22.89
N LEU A 519 15.56 12.52 23.43
CA LEU A 519 16.65 13.28 22.79
C LEU A 519 17.97 12.51 22.57
N ASP A 520 18.23 11.45 23.33
CA ASP A 520 19.33 10.53 23.02
C ASP A 520 18.91 9.47 22.00
N ALA A 521 17.63 9.08 22.02
CA ALA A 521 16.93 8.28 21.01
C ALA A 521 17.14 8.82 19.59
N THR A 522 16.78 10.09 19.38
CA THR A 522 16.82 10.76 18.06
C THR A 522 18.20 11.28 17.65
N GLY A 523 19.22 11.18 18.50
CA GLY A 523 20.51 11.83 18.25
C GLY A 523 21.48 11.00 17.39
N VAL A 524 22.13 11.65 16.43
CA VAL A 524 23.15 11.04 15.55
C VAL A 524 24.52 10.98 16.24
N ASP A 525 25.28 9.92 16.04
CA ASP A 525 26.56 9.64 16.73
C ASP A 525 27.78 10.35 16.11
N VAL A 526 28.11 11.54 16.61
CA VAL A 526 29.24 12.37 16.18
C VAL A 526 30.50 12.02 16.96
N THR A 527 31.56 11.60 16.26
CA THR A 527 32.81 11.15 16.90
C THR A 527 33.97 12.13 16.65
N ARG A 528 34.58 12.65 17.73
CA ARG A 528 35.83 13.43 17.67
C ARG A 528 36.81 13.00 18.74
N ALA A 529 38.08 12.84 18.34
CA ALA A 529 39.20 12.45 19.21
C ALA A 529 38.95 11.15 20.04
N GLY A 530 38.20 10.19 19.46
CA GLY A 530 37.87 8.92 20.12
C GLY A 530 36.68 9.00 21.09
N VAL A 531 35.92 10.09 21.11
CA VAL A 531 34.68 10.23 21.90
C VAL A 531 33.49 10.49 20.98
N THR A 532 32.57 9.53 20.96
CA THR A 532 31.27 9.58 20.27
C THR A 532 30.23 10.27 21.16
N ARG A 533 29.36 11.11 20.58
CA ARG A 533 28.37 11.94 21.28
C ARG A 533 27.15 12.19 20.39
N LYS A 534 26.00 12.50 20.99
CA LYS A 534 24.75 12.74 20.27
C LYS A 534 24.67 14.17 19.72
N ARG A 535 24.46 14.35 18.41
CA ARG A 535 23.93 15.62 17.86
C ARG A 535 22.42 15.51 17.75
N ILE A 536 21.73 16.58 18.13
CA ILE A 536 20.29 16.71 17.99
C ILE A 536 20.03 17.36 16.62
N ASN A 537 19.66 16.56 15.61
CA ASN A 537 19.05 17.06 14.39
C ASN A 537 17.55 17.27 14.68
N VAL A 538 16.99 18.43 14.32
CA VAL A 538 15.55 18.77 14.46
C VAL A 538 14.93 19.19 13.12
N LEU A 539 15.72 19.04 12.05
CA LEU A 539 15.41 19.30 10.66
C LEU A 539 16.11 18.21 9.88
N ASP A 540 15.42 17.55 8.96
CA ASP A 540 16.12 16.78 7.94
C ASP A 540 16.83 17.73 6.96
N ALA A 541 18.01 17.32 6.50
CA ALA A 541 18.86 18.08 5.59
C ALA A 541 18.60 17.75 4.10
N ALA A 542 17.79 16.73 3.78
CA ALA A 542 17.44 16.34 2.42
C ALA A 542 16.08 16.92 1.97
N THR A 543 14.98 16.58 2.66
CA THR A 543 13.59 16.90 2.29
C THR A 543 13.13 18.29 2.74
N ARG A 544 13.60 18.74 3.92
CA ARG A 544 13.29 20.04 4.58
C ARG A 544 11.89 20.18 5.20
N THR A 545 11.21 19.09 5.52
CA THR A 545 9.89 19.08 6.16
C THR A 545 9.93 18.61 7.62
N VAL A 546 8.79 18.68 8.31
CA VAL A 546 8.56 18.09 9.63
C VAL A 546 7.28 17.27 9.54
N ASN A 547 7.36 15.96 9.82
CA ASN A 547 6.29 14.95 9.93
C ASN A 547 4.93 15.23 9.24
N ASN A 548 4.70 14.61 8.08
CA ASN A 548 3.48 14.75 7.25
C ASN A 548 2.51 13.56 7.40
N ASN A 549 1.75 13.55 8.49
CA ASN A 549 0.73 12.54 8.79
C ASN A 549 -0.67 12.85 8.18
N ASP A 550 -0.76 13.76 7.21
CA ASP A 550 -2.01 14.25 6.60
C ASP A 550 -2.21 13.63 5.19
N PHE A 551 -3.30 12.89 4.97
CA PHE A 551 -3.61 12.27 3.67
C PHE A 551 -3.93 13.30 2.56
N ALA A 552 -4.40 14.49 2.93
CA ALA A 552 -4.61 15.62 2.03
C ALA A 552 -3.32 16.38 1.69
N SER A 553 -2.31 16.36 2.58
CA SER A 553 -0.99 17.02 2.40
C SER A 553 0.25 16.08 2.41
N PRO A 554 0.23 14.90 1.77
CA PRO A 554 1.38 13.99 1.78
C PRO A 554 2.49 14.45 0.83
N GLU A 555 3.70 13.96 1.06
CA GLU A 555 4.86 14.31 0.25
C GLU A 555 4.69 13.82 -1.19
N VAL A 556 5.16 14.62 -2.16
CA VAL A 556 4.91 14.41 -3.59
C VAL A 556 6.19 14.07 -4.34
N PHE A 557 6.30 12.82 -4.78
CA PHE A 557 7.41 12.31 -5.58
C PHE A 557 7.03 12.23 -7.07
N ALA A 558 7.95 12.67 -7.94
CA ALA A 558 7.76 12.68 -9.38
C ALA A 558 8.92 11.99 -10.12
N GLY A 559 8.61 11.02 -10.97
CA GLY A 559 9.58 10.34 -11.84
C GLY A 559 10.16 9.03 -11.28
N ASN A 560 11.28 8.63 -11.88
CA ASN A 560 11.82 7.26 -11.83
C ASN A 560 13.24 7.25 -11.24
N GLY A 561 13.36 7.44 -9.93
CA GLY A 561 14.66 7.36 -9.25
C GLY A 561 14.54 6.68 -7.89
N PRO A 562 15.63 6.07 -7.39
CA PRO A 562 15.69 5.61 -6.02
C PRO A 562 15.55 6.81 -5.10
N ILE A 563 14.52 6.76 -4.27
CA ILE A 563 14.28 7.68 -3.17
C ILE A 563 14.94 7.02 -1.95
N ASN A 564 15.58 7.80 -1.09
CA ASN A 564 16.06 7.36 0.22
C ASN A 564 15.68 8.49 1.19
N ASP A 565 14.44 8.45 1.68
CA ASP A 565 13.97 9.35 2.74
C ASP A 565 14.40 8.81 4.11
N PHE A 566 14.58 9.69 5.10
CA PHE A 566 15.14 9.36 6.41
C PHE A 566 14.32 10.01 7.53
N ASP A 567 13.11 9.50 7.76
CA ASP A 567 12.18 10.13 8.69
C ASP A 567 12.49 9.79 10.16
N PHE A 568 12.47 10.81 11.04
CA PHE A 568 12.97 10.72 12.42
C PHE A 568 11.83 10.75 13.46
N THR A 569 11.36 9.56 13.88
CA THR A 569 10.37 9.39 14.96
C THR A 569 9.02 10.06 14.65
N VAL A 570 8.19 9.35 13.89
CA VAL A 570 6.80 9.71 13.60
C VAL A 570 6.07 10.10 14.89
N CYS A 571 5.54 11.33 14.90
CA CYS A 571 4.57 11.81 15.87
C CYS A 571 3.30 12.11 15.09
N SER A 572 2.43 11.11 15.03
CA SER A 572 1.20 11.06 14.25
C SER A 572 -0.04 11.29 15.10
N ASP A 573 -1.09 11.76 14.46
CA ASP A 573 -2.41 12.07 15.01
C ASP A 573 -3.51 11.39 14.17
N ALA A 574 -4.45 10.72 14.83
CA ALA A 574 -5.41 9.87 14.14
C ALA A 574 -6.41 10.67 13.27
N GLU A 575 -6.20 10.69 11.94
CA GLU A 575 -7.18 11.19 10.96
C GLU A 575 -8.41 10.26 10.92
N PRO A 576 -9.64 10.72 11.23
CA PRO A 576 -10.81 9.83 11.31
C PRO A 576 -11.25 9.28 9.95
N GLY A 577 -10.85 8.04 9.65
CA GLY A 577 -11.30 7.29 8.47
C GLY A 577 -10.19 6.79 7.54
N GLU A 578 -8.94 6.75 7.99
CA GLU A 578 -7.88 6.07 7.25
C GLU A 578 -8.11 4.56 7.09
N PRO A 579 -7.61 3.94 6.00
CA PRO A 579 -7.43 2.50 5.94
C PRO A 579 -6.23 2.05 6.78
N GLY A 580 -6.39 0.94 7.49
CA GLY A 580 -5.34 0.27 8.26
C GLY A 580 -5.85 -1.05 8.86
N PRO A 581 -5.29 -2.22 8.50
CA PRO A 581 -5.79 -3.51 9.01
C PRO A 581 -5.27 -3.89 10.42
N PHE A 582 -4.16 -3.31 10.91
CA PHE A 582 -3.39 -3.90 12.01
C PHE A 582 -3.01 -2.99 13.19
N SER A 583 -3.23 -1.68 13.14
CA SER A 583 -2.80 -0.74 14.19
C SER A 583 -3.77 0.44 14.34
N VAL A 584 -3.57 1.24 15.38
CA VAL A 584 -4.24 2.55 15.55
C VAL A 584 -3.56 3.59 14.66
N ASP A 585 -4.29 4.14 13.70
CA ASP A 585 -4.06 5.34 12.87
C ASP A 585 -2.77 6.16 13.19
N ASN A 586 -1.62 5.76 12.64
CA ASN A 586 -0.30 6.39 12.89
C ASN A 586 0.67 6.39 11.68
N GLY A 587 0.20 6.10 10.46
CA GLY A 587 1.07 5.83 9.30
C GLY A 587 1.33 7.04 8.39
N VAL A 588 2.59 7.21 7.96
CA VAL A 588 3.02 8.30 7.07
C VAL A 588 2.58 8.04 5.62
N TRP A 589 2.26 9.11 4.90
CA TRP A 589 1.73 9.06 3.53
C TRP A 589 2.63 9.75 2.50
N TRP A 590 2.76 9.11 1.34
CA TRP A 590 3.35 9.67 0.12
C TRP A 590 2.40 9.60 -1.07
N ARG A 591 2.60 10.52 -2.01
CA ARG A 591 1.97 10.56 -3.32
C ARG A 591 3.05 10.45 -4.39
N TRP A 592 3.10 9.33 -5.10
CA TRP A 592 4.07 9.11 -6.17
C TRP A 592 3.40 9.14 -7.55
N THR A 593 4.15 9.49 -8.59
CA THR A 593 3.71 9.44 -9.99
C THR A 593 4.91 9.06 -10.89
N PRO A 594 5.00 7.81 -11.37
CA PRO A 594 6.04 7.37 -12.31
C PRO A 594 5.93 8.09 -13.66
N ALA A 595 7.06 8.21 -14.35
CA ALA A 595 7.16 8.80 -15.69
C ALA A 595 7.07 7.77 -16.83
N THR A 596 7.00 6.46 -16.53
CA THR A 596 6.91 5.37 -17.51
C THR A 596 6.01 4.26 -16.99
N THR A 597 5.30 3.58 -17.89
CA THR A 597 4.65 2.30 -17.60
C THR A 597 5.69 1.21 -17.35
N GLY A 598 5.42 0.31 -16.40
CA GLY A 598 6.19 -0.91 -16.19
C GLY A 598 5.88 -1.60 -14.86
N THR A 599 6.91 -1.98 -14.12
CA THR A 599 6.79 -2.53 -12.76
C THR A 599 7.53 -1.64 -11.76
N ALA A 600 7.13 -1.67 -10.50
CA ALA A 600 7.79 -0.96 -9.42
C ALA A 600 7.93 -1.84 -8.17
N THR A 601 9.11 -1.81 -7.56
CA THR A 601 9.39 -2.40 -6.25
C THR A 601 9.56 -1.28 -5.24
N ILE A 602 8.82 -1.31 -4.14
CA ILE A 602 8.96 -0.39 -3.01
C ILE A 602 9.35 -1.20 -1.77
N SER A 603 10.35 -0.77 -1.01
CA SER A 603 10.75 -1.46 0.22
C SER A 603 11.27 -0.53 1.31
N THR A 604 11.07 -0.91 2.57
CA THR A 604 11.52 -0.13 3.74
C THR A 604 13.01 -0.32 4.10
N GLU A 605 13.86 -0.66 3.11
CA GLU A 605 15.32 -0.78 3.26
C GLU A 605 16.04 -0.53 1.92
N ASP A 606 17.20 0.15 1.95
CA ASP A 606 18.14 0.24 0.83
C ASP A 606 19.29 -0.77 1.01
N ASN A 607 19.03 -1.98 0.51
CA ASN A 607 20.01 -3.03 0.18
C ASN A 607 21.13 -3.27 1.23
N GLY A 608 20.81 -3.25 2.53
CA GLY A 608 21.76 -3.50 3.62
C GLY A 608 22.71 -2.34 3.95
N THR A 609 22.46 -1.12 3.47
CA THR A 609 23.26 0.07 3.80
C THR A 609 22.54 1.08 4.70
N SER A 610 21.22 1.21 4.54
CA SER A 610 20.37 2.15 5.30
C SER A 610 19.11 1.41 5.77
N VAL A 611 19.00 1.23 7.09
CA VAL A 611 18.13 0.21 7.70
C VAL A 611 17.04 0.85 8.57
N THR A 612 15.78 0.56 8.27
CA THR A 612 14.63 0.92 9.12
C THR A 612 14.73 0.24 10.48
N THR A 613 14.59 1.00 11.57
CA THR A 613 14.95 0.50 12.92
C THR A 613 13.79 -0.13 13.68
N PHE A 614 12.64 -0.36 13.03
CA PHE A 614 11.43 -0.92 13.59
C PHE A 614 10.72 -1.83 12.58
N ASP A 615 9.77 -2.64 13.05
CA ASP A 615 8.93 -3.50 12.22
C ASP A 615 7.88 -2.64 11.49
N THR A 616 7.68 -2.89 10.19
CA THR A 616 6.89 -2.03 9.29
C THR A 616 5.81 -2.79 8.53
N THR A 617 4.70 -2.09 8.30
CA THR A 617 3.67 -2.48 7.33
C THR A 617 3.66 -1.47 6.19
N LEU A 618 3.62 -1.94 4.95
CA LEU A 618 3.66 -1.13 3.73
C LEU A 618 2.39 -1.41 2.93
N THR A 619 1.74 -0.36 2.42
CA THR A 619 0.62 -0.53 1.48
C THR A 619 0.62 0.56 0.42
N VAL A 620 0.44 0.13 -0.82
CA VAL A 620 0.23 1.00 -1.99
C VAL A 620 -1.25 0.95 -2.35
N TYR A 621 -1.82 2.11 -2.66
CA TYR A 621 -3.22 2.27 -3.08
C TYR A 621 -3.32 3.03 -4.39
N THR A 622 -4.35 2.70 -5.17
CA THR A 622 -4.90 3.61 -6.19
C THR A 622 -5.97 4.50 -5.53
N GLY A 623 -6.30 5.63 -6.16
CA GLY A 623 -7.35 6.55 -5.70
C GLY A 623 -6.87 7.92 -5.22
N SER A 624 -7.79 8.86 -5.11
CA SER A 624 -7.49 10.28 -4.81
C SER A 624 -7.95 10.75 -3.43
N SER A 625 -9.00 10.15 -2.87
CA SER A 625 -9.55 10.41 -1.53
C SER A 625 -9.64 9.14 -0.67
N LEU A 626 -9.62 9.26 0.67
CA LEU A 626 -9.73 8.12 1.60
C LEU A 626 -10.90 7.17 1.24
N ALA A 627 -12.08 7.73 0.95
CA ALA A 627 -13.29 6.99 0.57
C ALA A 627 -13.24 6.34 -0.83
N THR A 628 -12.12 6.45 -1.54
CA THR A 628 -11.86 5.94 -2.89
C THR A 628 -10.51 5.21 -2.98
N LEU A 629 -9.89 4.87 -1.86
CA LEU A 629 -8.64 4.11 -1.84
C LEU A 629 -8.92 2.61 -2.03
N THR A 630 -8.31 2.02 -3.06
CA THR A 630 -8.26 0.58 -3.26
C THR A 630 -6.81 0.11 -3.05
N PRO A 631 -6.54 -0.85 -2.15
CA PRO A 631 -5.20 -1.39 -1.99
C PRO A 631 -4.78 -2.15 -3.25
N LEU A 632 -3.58 -1.86 -3.74
CA LEU A 632 -2.98 -2.45 -4.94
C LEU A 632 -1.94 -3.51 -4.60
N ALA A 633 -1.10 -3.24 -3.60
CA ALA A 633 -0.12 -4.18 -3.07
C ALA A 633 0.19 -3.82 -1.61
N TRP A 634 0.44 -4.81 -0.78
CA TRP A 634 0.74 -4.63 0.65
C TRP A 634 1.67 -5.74 1.14
N ASP A 635 2.38 -5.47 2.24
CA ASP A 635 3.26 -6.44 2.90
C ASP A 635 3.37 -6.13 4.41
N ASP A 636 3.45 -7.18 5.23
CA ASP A 636 3.72 -7.11 6.67
C ASP A 636 4.78 -8.15 7.08
N ASP A 637 5.95 -7.68 7.53
CA ASP A 637 7.10 -8.52 7.90
C ASP A 637 7.02 -8.96 9.37
N SER A 638 5.81 -9.36 9.82
CA SER A 638 5.47 -9.60 11.24
C SER A 638 6.06 -10.90 11.84
N GLY A 639 7.36 -11.14 11.60
CA GLY A 639 8.12 -12.21 12.22
C GLY A 639 9.50 -12.52 11.64
N THR A 640 9.94 -11.89 10.54
CA THR A 640 11.19 -12.27 9.84
C THR A 640 12.26 -11.18 9.74
N GLY A 641 11.92 -9.90 9.80
CA GLY A 641 12.88 -8.79 9.72
C GLY A 641 12.34 -7.46 10.25
N ASN A 642 12.73 -6.38 9.57
CA ASN A 642 12.26 -5.00 9.77
C ASN A 642 11.74 -4.41 8.43
N ARG A 643 11.51 -5.24 7.42
CA ARG A 643 11.53 -4.85 6.00
C ARG A 643 10.30 -5.35 5.26
N SER A 644 9.29 -4.48 5.13
CA SER A 644 8.26 -4.67 4.12
C SER A 644 8.84 -4.44 2.70
N LEU A 645 8.40 -5.24 1.73
CA LEU A 645 8.62 -5.04 0.30
C LEU A 645 7.36 -5.40 -0.50
N VAL A 646 6.97 -4.51 -1.40
CA VAL A 646 5.93 -4.79 -2.41
C VAL A 646 6.50 -4.63 -3.82
N THR A 647 6.07 -5.48 -4.75
CA THR A 647 6.31 -5.32 -6.20
C THR A 647 4.96 -5.29 -6.91
N PHE A 648 4.72 -4.31 -7.77
CA PHE A 648 3.42 -4.10 -8.42
C PHE A 648 3.54 -3.45 -9.81
N PRO A 649 2.55 -3.62 -10.70
CA PRO A 649 2.51 -2.95 -11.99
C PRO A 649 2.21 -1.45 -11.87
N VAL A 650 2.80 -0.64 -12.74
CA VAL A 650 2.65 0.82 -12.75
C VAL A 650 2.39 1.38 -14.14
N ASN A 651 1.51 2.37 -14.23
CA ASN A 651 1.21 3.10 -15.46
C ASN A 651 1.81 4.51 -15.44
N GLY A 652 2.46 4.91 -16.53
CA GLY A 652 3.14 6.21 -16.62
C GLY A 652 2.16 7.39 -16.51
N GLY A 653 2.40 8.27 -15.53
CA GLY A 653 1.54 9.43 -15.25
C GLY A 653 0.38 9.17 -14.28
N THR A 654 0.13 7.91 -13.89
CA THR A 654 -0.85 7.57 -12.84
C THR A 654 -0.33 7.97 -11.47
N THR A 655 -1.17 8.59 -10.64
CA THR A 655 -0.83 8.86 -9.23
C THR A 655 -1.16 7.65 -8.37
N TYR A 656 -0.17 7.19 -7.60
CA TYR A 656 -0.31 6.19 -6.55
C TYR A 656 -0.18 6.85 -5.16
N ARG A 657 -0.83 6.26 -4.15
CA ARG A 657 -0.65 6.60 -2.73
C ARG A 657 0.14 5.49 -2.05
N ILE A 658 1.05 5.84 -1.16
CA ILE A 658 1.84 4.89 -0.37
C ILE A 658 1.62 5.23 1.09
N LYS A 659 1.34 4.23 1.93
CA LYS A 659 1.31 4.35 3.40
C LYS A 659 2.34 3.42 4.02
N VAL A 660 3.05 3.89 5.05
CA VAL A 660 3.87 3.05 5.92
C VAL A 660 3.50 3.30 7.37
N ASP A 661 3.23 2.23 8.13
CA ASP A 661 2.90 2.28 9.56
C ASP A 661 3.79 1.33 10.36
N GLY A 662 4.10 1.69 11.60
CA GLY A 662 4.96 0.92 12.51
C GLY A 662 4.17 -0.16 13.25
N PHE A 663 4.57 -1.41 13.09
CA PHE A 663 3.83 -2.56 13.63
C PHE A 663 3.65 -2.44 15.15
N GLY A 664 2.40 -2.46 15.61
CA GLY A 664 2.06 -2.31 17.03
C GLY A 664 2.36 -0.93 17.63
N ALA A 665 2.40 0.13 16.81
CA ALA A 665 2.85 1.48 17.17
C ALA A 665 4.31 1.52 17.66
N ALA A 666 5.20 0.89 16.89
CA ALA A 666 6.64 0.99 17.05
C ALA A 666 7.19 2.22 16.31
N ASN A 667 8.10 2.98 16.96
CA ASN A 667 8.68 4.20 16.39
C ASN A 667 10.20 4.04 16.22
N GLY A 668 10.76 4.65 15.16
CA GLY A 668 12.20 4.64 14.92
C GLY A 668 12.63 5.55 13.76
N LEU A 669 13.70 5.15 13.07
CA LEU A 669 14.08 5.70 11.76
C LEU A 669 13.39 4.87 10.68
N LEU A 670 12.73 5.53 9.73
CA LEU A 670 12.19 4.91 8.52
C LEU A 670 13.11 5.23 7.33
N ASN A 671 13.29 4.25 6.46
CA ASN A 671 13.83 4.40 5.11
C ASN A 671 12.76 3.91 4.10
N LEU A 672 12.59 4.60 2.97
CA LEU A 672 11.67 4.20 1.90
C LEU A 672 12.37 4.29 0.55
N HIS A 673 12.54 3.13 -0.09
CA HIS A 673 13.25 2.96 -1.37
C HIS A 673 12.31 2.51 -2.49
N ILE A 674 12.56 2.96 -3.73
CA ILE A 674 11.73 2.69 -4.92
C ILE A 674 12.61 2.35 -6.13
N GLU A 675 12.44 1.16 -6.71
CA GLU A 675 13.04 0.74 -7.97
C GLU A 675 11.98 0.57 -9.06
N ASN A 676 12.23 1.04 -10.28
CA ASN A 676 11.34 0.84 -11.43
C ASN A 676 11.94 -0.23 -12.34
N GLY A 677 11.19 -1.30 -12.58
CA GLY A 677 11.53 -2.37 -13.51
C GLY A 677 11.12 -2.07 -14.95
N ALA A 678 11.43 -3.00 -15.85
CA ALA A 678 10.94 -2.94 -17.23
C ALA A 678 9.43 -3.27 -17.29
N PRO A 679 8.70 -2.79 -18.31
CA PRO A 679 7.34 -3.24 -18.56
C PRO A 679 7.27 -4.72 -18.97
N PRO A 680 6.14 -5.39 -18.66
CA PRO A 680 5.85 -6.73 -19.16
C PRO A 680 5.70 -6.71 -20.69
N LEU A 681 5.75 -7.90 -21.29
CA LEU A 681 5.82 -8.07 -22.74
C LEU A 681 4.64 -8.90 -23.26
N CYS A 682 3.60 -8.29 -23.82
CA CYS A 682 2.57 -9.04 -24.53
C CYS A 682 3.18 -9.67 -25.79
N GLY A 683 3.42 -10.99 -25.77
CA GLY A 683 4.18 -11.76 -26.78
C GLY A 683 5.45 -11.06 -27.30
N GLY A 684 6.28 -10.50 -26.41
CA GLY A 684 7.57 -9.89 -26.75
C GLY A 684 7.55 -8.40 -27.10
N VAL A 685 6.39 -7.74 -27.09
CA VAL A 685 6.27 -6.27 -27.25
C VAL A 685 5.96 -5.63 -25.91
N ALA A 686 6.68 -4.57 -25.55
CA ALA A 686 6.53 -3.89 -24.26
C ALA A 686 5.17 -3.16 -24.13
N ALA A 687 4.51 -3.36 -22.99
CA ALA A 687 3.23 -2.75 -22.66
C ALA A 687 3.27 -1.21 -22.60
N THR A 688 2.24 -0.56 -23.16
CA THR A 688 1.90 0.86 -22.93
C THR A 688 1.00 1.02 -21.71
N ILE A 689 0.13 0.03 -21.46
CA ILE A 689 -0.83 -0.04 -20.34
C ILE A 689 -0.68 -1.42 -19.67
N VAL A 690 -0.65 -1.45 -18.34
CA VAL A 690 -0.62 -2.68 -17.54
C VAL A 690 -1.75 -2.66 -16.50
N GLY A 691 -2.53 -3.73 -16.39
CA GLY A 691 -3.53 -3.94 -15.34
C GLY A 691 -2.89 -4.41 -14.03
N THR A 692 -3.60 -5.22 -13.25
CA THR A 692 -3.20 -5.68 -11.92
C THR A 692 -3.46 -7.18 -11.73
N PRO A 693 -3.02 -7.80 -10.61
CA PRO A 693 -3.35 -9.19 -10.30
C PRO A 693 -4.78 -9.41 -9.77
N GLY A 694 -5.75 -8.57 -10.16
CA GLY A 694 -7.16 -8.79 -9.88
C GLY A 694 -8.10 -7.96 -10.75
N ALA A 695 -9.23 -8.57 -11.15
CA ALA A 695 -10.31 -8.07 -12.00
C ALA A 695 -10.37 -6.54 -12.20
N ASP A 696 -9.87 -6.11 -13.36
CA ASP A 696 -9.65 -4.72 -13.76
C ASP A 696 -10.66 -4.25 -14.83
N THR A 697 -10.59 -2.96 -15.21
CA THR A 697 -11.38 -2.43 -16.33
C THR A 697 -10.53 -1.47 -17.17
N ILE A 698 -9.93 -2.04 -18.20
CA ILE A 698 -8.90 -1.39 -19.01
C ILE A 698 -9.53 -0.75 -20.26
N ASN A 699 -9.09 0.47 -20.55
CA ASN A 699 -9.46 1.21 -21.74
C ASN A 699 -8.18 1.74 -22.40
N GLY A 700 -7.94 1.34 -23.63
CA GLY A 700 -6.89 1.87 -24.51
C GLY A 700 -7.22 3.28 -25.01
N THR A 701 -6.58 3.69 -26.10
CA THR A 701 -6.69 5.05 -26.63
C THR A 701 -7.41 5.09 -27.99
N ALA A 702 -6.89 5.86 -28.95
CA ALA A 702 -7.41 5.96 -30.32
C ALA A 702 -6.25 5.85 -31.32
N GLY A 703 -5.27 5.02 -30.96
CA GLY A 703 -4.10 4.64 -31.72
C GLY A 703 -3.35 3.51 -31.02
N ALA A 704 -2.55 2.76 -31.79
CA ALA A 704 -1.94 1.49 -31.40
C ALA A 704 -1.40 1.42 -29.96
N ASP A 705 -2.10 0.67 -29.11
CA ASP A 705 -1.73 0.38 -27.72
C ASP A 705 -1.20 -1.06 -27.54
N VAL A 706 -0.49 -1.30 -26.43
CA VAL A 706 -0.04 -2.63 -26.02
C VAL A 706 -0.49 -2.85 -24.57
N ILE A 707 -1.50 -3.70 -24.40
CA ILE A 707 -2.17 -3.97 -23.13
C ILE A 707 -1.68 -5.34 -22.61
N VAL A 708 -1.35 -5.37 -21.32
CA VAL A 708 -1.11 -6.57 -20.52
C VAL A 708 -2.04 -6.46 -19.33
N ALA A 709 -3.07 -7.29 -19.23
CA ALA A 709 -4.11 -7.16 -18.21
C ALA A 709 -3.59 -7.67 -16.87
N GLY A 710 -3.45 -8.99 -16.69
CA GLY A 710 -2.62 -9.56 -15.64
C GLY A 710 -3.16 -10.85 -15.07
N ALA A 711 -4.04 -10.75 -14.07
CA ALA A 711 -4.73 -11.92 -13.52
C ALA A 711 -6.07 -11.51 -12.87
N GLY A 712 -7.06 -12.39 -12.96
CA GLY A 712 -8.45 -12.10 -12.63
C GLY A 712 -9.24 -11.70 -13.88
N ASN A 713 -10.56 -11.75 -13.76
CA ASN A 713 -11.51 -11.53 -14.85
C ASN A 713 -11.57 -10.06 -15.28
N ASP A 714 -10.87 -9.72 -16.35
CA ASP A 714 -10.63 -8.34 -16.80
C ASP A 714 -11.59 -7.92 -17.93
N VAL A 715 -11.98 -6.63 -17.92
CA VAL A 715 -12.81 -6.04 -18.99
C VAL A 715 -11.97 -5.07 -19.81
N ILE A 716 -11.55 -5.49 -21.00
CA ILE A 716 -10.58 -4.77 -21.85
C ILE A 716 -11.27 -4.18 -23.08
N ASN A 717 -10.87 -2.95 -23.44
CA ASN A 717 -11.30 -2.27 -24.65
C ASN A 717 -10.07 -1.58 -25.28
N GLY A 718 -9.57 -2.05 -26.43
CA GLY A 718 -8.53 -1.33 -27.20
C GLY A 718 -9.07 0.00 -27.74
N LEU A 719 -10.33 -0.02 -28.20
CA LEU A 719 -11.14 1.03 -28.81
C LEU A 719 -10.78 1.31 -30.28
N GLY A 720 -9.50 1.41 -30.61
CA GLY A 720 -9.10 1.50 -32.01
C GLY A 720 -7.69 2.00 -32.24
N GLY A 721 -6.95 1.22 -33.03
CA GLY A 721 -5.57 1.48 -33.37
C GLY A 721 -5.03 0.37 -34.26
N ASN A 722 -4.09 -0.38 -33.70
CA ASN A 722 -3.55 -1.63 -34.23
C ASN A 722 -3.02 -2.33 -32.98
N ASP A 723 -3.98 -2.72 -32.14
CA ASP A 723 -3.77 -2.89 -30.71
C ASP A 723 -3.30 -4.31 -30.41
N ARG A 724 -2.52 -4.44 -29.33
CA ARG A 724 -1.92 -5.72 -28.95
C ARG A 724 -2.27 -6.03 -27.51
N ILE A 725 -3.20 -6.95 -27.32
CA ILE A 725 -3.84 -7.22 -26.02
C ILE A 725 -3.46 -8.63 -25.56
N CYS A 726 -3.04 -8.75 -24.31
CA CYS A 726 -2.95 -10.00 -23.58
C CYS A 726 -3.84 -9.87 -22.33
N GLY A 727 -4.81 -10.76 -22.15
CA GLY A 727 -5.58 -10.91 -20.91
C GLY A 727 -4.76 -11.56 -19.78
N ASP A 728 -4.00 -12.59 -20.19
CA ASP A 728 -3.09 -13.43 -19.41
C ASP A 728 -3.76 -14.53 -18.54
N ALA A 729 -4.64 -14.23 -17.57
CA ALA A 729 -5.22 -15.27 -16.70
C ALA A 729 -6.51 -14.89 -15.92
N GLY A 730 -7.69 -15.20 -16.47
CA GLY A 730 -9.01 -15.01 -15.89
C GLY A 730 -10.08 -15.33 -16.95
N ASP A 731 -11.37 -15.40 -16.60
CA ASP A 731 -12.42 -15.41 -17.64
C ASP A 731 -12.65 -13.94 -18.09
N ASP A 732 -11.97 -13.53 -19.16
CA ASP A 732 -11.85 -12.14 -19.61
C ASP A 732 -12.92 -11.73 -20.63
N THR A 733 -13.12 -10.41 -20.78
CA THR A 733 -14.01 -9.84 -21.80
C THR A 733 -13.26 -8.80 -22.61
N ILE A 734 -12.79 -9.19 -23.79
CA ILE A 734 -11.87 -8.41 -24.62
C ILE A 734 -12.59 -7.87 -25.86
N ARG A 735 -12.44 -6.57 -26.12
CA ARG A 735 -12.72 -5.92 -27.41
C ARG A 735 -11.46 -5.27 -27.94
N GLY A 736 -11.05 -5.60 -29.16
CA GLY A 736 -10.07 -4.85 -29.95
C GLY A 736 -10.65 -3.47 -30.30
N GLY A 737 -11.43 -3.41 -31.38
CA GLY A 737 -12.21 -2.23 -31.77
C GLY A 737 -12.05 -1.94 -33.25
N SER A 738 -11.61 -0.72 -33.60
CA SER A 738 -11.36 -0.35 -35.00
C SER A 738 -9.86 -0.32 -35.32
N GLY A 739 -9.35 -1.37 -35.96
CA GLY A 739 -7.92 -1.55 -36.22
C GLY A 739 -7.64 -2.90 -36.87
N ASN A 740 -6.37 -3.23 -37.05
CA ASN A 740 -5.97 -4.64 -37.23
C ASN A 740 -5.23 -5.03 -35.96
N ASP A 741 -5.94 -5.71 -35.08
CA ASP A 741 -5.54 -5.96 -33.71
C ASP A 741 -4.99 -7.38 -33.55
N THR A 742 -4.28 -7.64 -32.45
CA THR A 742 -3.77 -8.96 -32.12
C THR A 742 -4.03 -9.25 -30.64
N VAL A 743 -5.02 -10.10 -30.40
CA VAL A 743 -5.47 -10.49 -29.07
C VAL A 743 -4.95 -11.88 -28.75
N PHE A 744 -4.45 -12.02 -27.54
CA PHE A 744 -4.29 -13.28 -26.83
C PHE A 744 -5.23 -13.16 -25.64
N GLY A 745 -6.08 -14.15 -25.44
CA GLY A 745 -6.88 -14.26 -24.22
C GLY A 745 -5.96 -14.56 -23.04
N GLY A 746 -6.02 -15.80 -22.58
CA GLY A 746 -5.26 -16.32 -21.47
C GLY A 746 -5.99 -17.50 -20.86
N SER A 747 -5.46 -18.08 -19.78
CA SER A 747 -6.12 -19.22 -19.15
C SER A 747 -7.44 -18.78 -18.49
N GLY A 748 -8.57 -19.30 -18.95
CA GLY A 748 -9.93 -18.86 -18.65
C GLY A 748 -10.96 -19.27 -19.71
N SER A 749 -12.19 -18.76 -19.57
CA SER A 749 -13.23 -18.86 -20.60
C SER A 749 -13.51 -17.48 -21.18
N ASP A 750 -12.79 -17.11 -22.23
CA ASP A 750 -12.68 -15.72 -22.69
C ASP A 750 -13.75 -15.33 -23.72
N ASP A 751 -14.22 -14.09 -23.62
CA ASP A 751 -15.15 -13.46 -24.55
C ASP A 751 -14.43 -12.43 -25.43
N ILE A 752 -13.80 -12.91 -26.51
CA ILE A 752 -12.87 -12.17 -27.38
C ILE A 752 -13.58 -11.64 -28.64
N ARG A 753 -13.48 -10.33 -28.89
CA ARG A 753 -14.02 -9.68 -30.09
C ARG A 753 -13.00 -8.78 -30.78
N GLY A 754 -12.78 -8.97 -32.08
CA GLY A 754 -11.99 -8.05 -32.92
C GLY A 754 -12.75 -6.75 -33.23
N GLU A 755 -14.00 -6.90 -33.68
CA GLU A 755 -14.94 -5.90 -34.18
C GLU A 755 -14.70 -5.43 -35.63
N ALA A 756 -13.61 -4.70 -35.94
CA ALA A 756 -13.54 -3.94 -37.20
C ALA A 756 -12.13 -3.68 -37.79
N GLY A 757 -11.47 -4.75 -38.24
CA GLY A 757 -10.50 -4.75 -39.33
C GLY A 757 -10.12 -6.17 -39.71
N ASN A 758 -8.85 -6.45 -40.07
CA ASN A 758 -8.38 -7.84 -40.20
C ASN A 758 -7.58 -8.21 -38.96
N ASP A 759 -8.21 -8.93 -38.06
CA ASP A 759 -7.73 -9.18 -36.70
C ASP A 759 -7.08 -10.56 -36.56
N THR A 760 -6.37 -10.77 -35.45
CA THR A 760 -5.79 -12.07 -35.09
C THR A 760 -6.09 -12.34 -33.63
N LEU A 761 -7.09 -13.19 -33.40
CA LEU A 761 -7.63 -13.57 -32.10
C LEU A 761 -7.13 -14.98 -31.80
N LEU A 762 -6.34 -15.12 -30.73
CA LEU A 762 -5.97 -16.42 -30.19
C LEU A 762 -6.67 -16.53 -28.84
N GLY A 763 -7.29 -17.68 -28.56
CA GLY A 763 -7.67 -18.06 -27.21
C GLY A 763 -6.41 -18.15 -26.36
N ASN A 764 -5.67 -19.25 -26.52
CA ASN A 764 -4.62 -19.59 -25.56
C ASN A 764 -3.20 -19.87 -26.11
N PRO A 765 -2.28 -18.90 -25.97
CA PRO A 765 -0.90 -19.25 -25.64
C PRO A 765 -0.32 -18.42 -24.46
N GLY A 766 -1.03 -18.40 -23.33
CA GLY A 766 -0.47 -18.06 -22.01
C GLY A 766 0.13 -19.30 -21.31
N GLY A 767 1.16 -19.12 -20.48
CA GLY A 767 1.68 -20.14 -19.53
C GLY A 767 2.34 -21.41 -20.10
N GLY A 768 1.64 -22.15 -20.95
CA GLY A 768 1.91 -23.55 -21.30
C GLY A 768 1.11 -24.55 -20.45
N SER A 769 -0.01 -24.11 -19.87
CA SER A 769 -0.97 -24.97 -19.19
C SER A 769 -1.81 -25.76 -20.21
N ASN A 770 -2.78 -26.54 -19.73
CA ASN A 770 -3.58 -27.46 -20.56
C ASN A 770 -4.98 -27.72 -19.95
N ASP A 771 -5.44 -26.81 -19.10
CA ASP A 771 -6.47 -27.00 -18.07
C ASP A 771 -7.76 -26.21 -18.33
N ASP A 772 -7.98 -25.80 -19.58
CA ASP A 772 -8.91 -24.72 -19.92
C ASP A 772 -10.37 -25.12 -20.17
N ALA A 773 -11.18 -24.06 -20.21
CA ALA A 773 -12.57 -24.07 -20.65
C ALA A 773 -12.65 -23.81 -22.18
N GLY A 774 -13.85 -23.62 -22.72
CA GLY A 774 -14.03 -23.16 -24.10
C GLY A 774 -14.09 -21.63 -24.18
N ASP A 775 -13.45 -21.06 -25.19
CA ASP A 775 -13.45 -19.63 -25.49
C ASP A 775 -14.56 -19.25 -26.50
N TYR A 776 -14.98 -17.98 -26.49
CA TYR A 776 -15.82 -17.37 -27.51
C TYR A 776 -15.02 -16.35 -28.33
N LEU A 777 -14.71 -16.68 -29.59
CA LEU A 777 -13.96 -15.82 -30.50
C LEU A 777 -14.88 -15.25 -31.59
N ASN A 778 -14.88 -13.93 -31.75
CA ASN A 778 -15.64 -13.22 -32.77
C ASN A 778 -14.75 -12.22 -33.54
N GLY A 779 -14.44 -12.50 -34.81
CA GLY A 779 -13.65 -11.60 -35.67
C GLY A 779 -14.41 -10.30 -35.92
N GLY A 780 -15.32 -10.36 -36.89
CA GLY A 780 -16.40 -9.40 -37.07
C GLY A 780 -16.50 -8.87 -38.48
N ALA A 781 -15.51 -8.10 -38.93
CA ALA A 781 -15.61 -7.32 -40.17
C ALA A 781 -14.27 -7.04 -40.89
N GLY A 782 -13.49 -8.10 -41.15
CA GLY A 782 -12.45 -8.14 -42.19
C GLY A 782 -12.13 -9.59 -42.53
N ASP A 783 -10.97 -9.86 -43.14
CA ASP A 783 -10.49 -11.24 -43.31
C ASP A 783 -9.67 -11.62 -42.06
N ASP A 784 -10.30 -12.33 -41.12
CA ASP A 784 -9.82 -12.52 -39.74
C ASP A 784 -9.15 -13.87 -39.50
N VAL A 785 -8.37 -13.98 -38.41
CA VAL A 785 -7.77 -15.25 -37.94
C VAL A 785 -8.18 -15.53 -36.50
N LEU A 786 -8.88 -16.64 -36.26
CA LEU A 786 -9.35 -17.13 -34.97
C LEU A 786 -8.70 -18.49 -34.68
N ASP A 787 -8.02 -18.62 -33.55
CA ASP A 787 -7.22 -19.79 -33.15
C ASP A 787 -7.52 -20.15 -31.68
N GLY A 788 -8.47 -21.06 -31.43
CA GLY A 788 -8.98 -21.38 -30.08
C GLY A 788 -7.98 -22.11 -29.18
N TRP A 789 -7.16 -22.99 -29.78
CA TRP A 789 -6.11 -23.81 -29.16
C TRP A 789 -6.57 -25.02 -28.36
N PHE A 790 -7.15 -24.81 -27.17
CA PHE A 790 -7.44 -25.85 -26.19
C PHE A 790 -8.69 -25.45 -25.39
N GLY A 791 -9.84 -25.99 -25.80
CA GLY A 791 -11.14 -25.73 -25.19
C GLY A 791 -12.21 -26.52 -25.94
N ASP A 792 -13.49 -26.28 -25.62
CA ASP A 792 -14.60 -26.67 -26.50
C ASP A 792 -15.15 -25.35 -27.11
N ASP A 793 -14.47 -24.83 -28.14
CA ASP A 793 -14.51 -23.40 -28.48
C ASP A 793 -15.68 -22.99 -29.41
N GLU A 794 -16.15 -21.74 -29.28
CA GLU A 794 -17.14 -21.11 -30.16
C GLU A 794 -16.50 -20.06 -31.09
N LEU A 795 -16.39 -20.36 -32.39
CA LEU A 795 -15.70 -19.53 -33.39
C LEU A 795 -16.67 -18.88 -34.39
N ASN A 796 -16.72 -17.53 -34.42
CA ASN A 796 -17.50 -16.75 -35.38
C ASN A 796 -16.59 -15.77 -36.14
N GLY A 797 -16.20 -16.10 -37.37
CA GLY A 797 -15.38 -15.19 -38.20
C GLY A 797 -16.06 -13.85 -38.49
N GLY A 798 -17.38 -13.84 -38.66
CA GLY A 798 -18.12 -12.65 -39.05
C GLY A 798 -18.17 -12.49 -40.56
N ALA A 799 -17.55 -11.44 -41.11
CA ALA A 799 -17.79 -10.99 -42.49
C ALA A 799 -16.51 -10.65 -43.28
N GLY A 800 -15.71 -11.66 -43.62
CA GLY A 800 -14.69 -11.58 -44.66
C GLY A 800 -14.30 -12.95 -45.22
N ASN A 801 -13.02 -13.29 -45.24
CA ASN A 801 -12.52 -14.57 -45.74
C ASN A 801 -11.65 -15.22 -44.66
N ASP A 802 -12.30 -15.84 -43.68
CA ASP A 802 -11.72 -16.00 -42.36
C ASP A 802 -10.94 -17.32 -42.21
N ALA A 803 -10.07 -17.39 -41.20
CA ALA A 803 -9.35 -18.60 -40.82
C ALA A 803 -9.81 -19.00 -39.41
N LEU A 804 -10.59 -20.08 -39.32
CA LEU A 804 -11.21 -20.59 -38.09
C LEU A 804 -10.52 -21.90 -37.68
N TRP A 805 -9.70 -21.87 -36.64
CA TRP A 805 -8.98 -23.03 -36.14
C TRP A 805 -9.41 -23.31 -34.70
N GLY A 806 -10.12 -24.42 -34.45
CA GLY A 806 -10.48 -24.83 -33.08
C GLY A 806 -9.29 -25.51 -32.39
N MET A 807 -8.75 -26.51 -33.08
CA MET A 807 -7.52 -27.26 -32.78
C MET A 807 -7.68 -28.46 -31.85
N ALA A 808 -8.08 -28.28 -30.58
CA ALA A 808 -7.92 -29.33 -29.57
C ALA A 808 -9.00 -29.44 -28.49
N GLY A 809 -10.27 -29.45 -28.88
CA GLY A 809 -11.31 -30.12 -28.11
C GLY A 809 -12.50 -30.57 -28.96
N THR A 810 -13.60 -29.81 -28.91
CA THR A 810 -14.90 -30.15 -29.52
C THR A 810 -15.54 -28.93 -30.17
N ASP A 811 -14.87 -28.37 -31.18
CA ASP A 811 -15.00 -26.95 -31.49
C ASP A 811 -16.16 -26.64 -32.47
N THR A 812 -16.77 -25.46 -32.33
CA THR A 812 -18.03 -25.07 -32.98
C THR A 812 -17.87 -23.82 -33.84
N VAL A 813 -18.03 -23.94 -35.15
CA VAL A 813 -18.10 -22.78 -36.06
C VAL A 813 -19.53 -22.24 -36.16
N ILE A 814 -19.69 -20.91 -36.02
CA ILE A 814 -21.00 -20.27 -35.84
C ILE A 814 -21.29 -19.26 -36.95
N PHE A 815 -22.41 -19.48 -37.64
CA PHE A 815 -22.91 -18.61 -38.72
C PHE A 815 -24.30 -18.02 -38.42
N ALA A 816 -24.74 -18.06 -37.16
CA ALA A 816 -26.08 -17.65 -36.71
C ALA A 816 -26.45 -16.19 -37.02
N THR A 817 -25.45 -15.32 -37.22
CA THR A 817 -25.64 -13.90 -37.59
C THR A 817 -25.59 -13.64 -39.10
N ALA A 818 -25.40 -14.67 -39.94
CA ALA A 818 -25.30 -14.52 -41.38
C ALA A 818 -26.56 -13.92 -42.01
N THR A 819 -26.37 -13.08 -43.04
CA THR A 819 -27.46 -12.36 -43.71
C THR A 819 -27.99 -13.05 -44.98
N ALA A 820 -27.46 -14.25 -45.26
CA ALA A 820 -27.87 -15.17 -46.30
C ALA A 820 -27.45 -16.60 -45.89
N GLY A 821 -27.99 -17.61 -46.57
CA GLY A 821 -27.68 -19.00 -46.26
C GLY A 821 -26.22 -19.37 -46.56
N VAL A 822 -25.65 -20.20 -45.70
CA VAL A 822 -24.26 -20.64 -45.71
C VAL A 822 -24.10 -22.06 -46.25
N VAL A 823 -22.91 -22.36 -46.75
CA VAL A 823 -22.46 -23.71 -47.04
C VAL A 823 -21.21 -23.98 -46.23
N VAL A 824 -21.35 -24.82 -45.20
CA VAL A 824 -20.27 -25.29 -44.32
C VAL A 824 -19.96 -26.74 -44.66
N ASP A 825 -18.68 -27.07 -44.78
CA ASP A 825 -18.20 -28.42 -45.08
C ASP A 825 -16.95 -28.69 -44.23
N LEU A 826 -17.17 -29.29 -43.05
CA LEU A 826 -16.12 -29.53 -42.06
C LEU A 826 -15.10 -30.55 -42.59
N ALA A 827 -15.56 -31.60 -43.28
CA ALA A 827 -14.71 -32.57 -43.98
C ALA A 827 -13.80 -31.94 -45.06
N ALA A 828 -14.25 -30.89 -45.75
CA ALA A 828 -13.43 -30.13 -46.71
C ALA A 828 -12.60 -29.01 -46.06
N GLY A 829 -12.91 -28.61 -44.82
CA GLY A 829 -12.29 -27.48 -44.13
C GLY A 829 -12.66 -26.13 -44.71
N THR A 830 -13.92 -25.94 -45.12
CA THR A 830 -14.37 -24.69 -45.79
C THR A 830 -15.78 -24.27 -45.41
N ALA A 831 -16.00 -22.95 -45.28
CA ALA A 831 -17.34 -22.34 -45.28
C ALA A 831 -17.47 -21.24 -46.35
N THR A 832 -18.71 -20.93 -46.73
CA THR A 832 -19.03 -19.80 -47.61
C THR A 832 -20.41 -19.24 -47.24
N GLY A 833 -20.60 -17.93 -47.43
CA GLY A 833 -21.91 -17.27 -47.28
C GLY A 833 -21.81 -15.88 -46.63
N GLN A 834 -20.90 -15.73 -45.66
CA GLN A 834 -20.42 -14.41 -45.23
C GLN A 834 -19.14 -14.01 -45.99
N GLY A 835 -18.26 -14.97 -46.33
CA GLY A 835 -17.43 -14.88 -47.52
C GLY A 835 -16.88 -16.21 -48.01
N THR A 836 -15.61 -16.53 -47.75
CA THR A 836 -14.97 -17.79 -48.18
C THR A 836 -13.88 -18.17 -47.19
N ASP A 837 -14.29 -19.02 -46.25
CA ASP A 837 -13.64 -19.17 -44.96
C ASP A 837 -13.00 -20.56 -44.88
N THR A 838 -11.89 -20.65 -44.16
CA THR A 838 -11.09 -21.88 -44.00
C THR A 838 -11.22 -22.39 -42.58
N ILE A 839 -11.61 -23.67 -42.44
CA ILE A 839 -11.86 -24.32 -41.15
C ILE A 839 -10.82 -25.41 -40.93
N VAL A 840 -10.22 -25.47 -39.74
CA VAL A 840 -9.20 -26.46 -39.37
C VAL A 840 -9.50 -27.00 -37.97
N GLN A 841 -9.77 -28.31 -37.87
CA GLN A 841 -10.06 -28.99 -36.60
C GLN A 841 -11.18 -28.28 -35.83
N ALA A 842 -12.40 -28.47 -36.32
CA ALA A 842 -13.64 -28.10 -35.65
C ALA A 842 -14.72 -29.12 -36.04
N GLU A 843 -15.45 -29.62 -35.04
CA GLU A 843 -16.30 -30.80 -35.12
C GLU A 843 -17.79 -30.45 -35.27
N ASN A 844 -18.16 -29.22 -34.93
CA ASN A 844 -19.56 -28.78 -34.83
C ASN A 844 -19.82 -27.55 -35.69
N ALA A 845 -21.07 -27.36 -36.11
CA ALA A 845 -21.48 -26.18 -36.88
C ALA A 845 -22.90 -25.73 -36.54
N ILE A 846 -23.06 -24.42 -36.38
CA ILE A 846 -24.36 -23.74 -36.27
C ILE A 846 -24.55 -22.89 -37.53
N GLY A 847 -25.61 -23.17 -38.28
CA GLY A 847 -26.02 -22.41 -39.45
C GLY A 847 -26.69 -21.07 -39.10
N SER A 848 -27.58 -20.61 -39.96
CA SER A 848 -28.09 -19.24 -40.05
C SER A 848 -29.61 -19.18 -39.83
N ALA A 849 -30.25 -18.11 -40.33
CA ALA A 849 -31.71 -17.98 -40.40
C ALA A 849 -32.21 -18.06 -41.87
N TYR A 850 -31.51 -18.86 -42.68
CA TYR A 850 -31.75 -19.05 -44.12
C TYR A 850 -31.41 -20.50 -44.53
N ALA A 851 -31.79 -20.87 -45.76
CA ALA A 851 -31.58 -22.21 -46.29
C ALA A 851 -30.10 -22.58 -46.46
N ASP A 852 -29.61 -23.48 -45.59
CA ASP A 852 -28.19 -23.80 -45.44
C ASP A 852 -27.80 -25.19 -45.98
N ARG A 853 -26.49 -25.43 -46.14
CA ARG A 853 -25.93 -26.80 -46.25
C ARG A 853 -24.78 -26.98 -45.26
N LEU A 854 -24.96 -27.88 -44.29
CA LEU A 854 -23.95 -28.29 -43.32
C LEU A 854 -23.49 -29.73 -43.61
N VAL A 855 -22.19 -29.97 -43.57
CA VAL A 855 -21.59 -31.32 -43.67
C VAL A 855 -20.59 -31.52 -42.54
N GLY A 856 -20.73 -32.65 -41.84
CA GLY A 856 -19.86 -33.11 -40.77
C GLY A 856 -18.51 -33.64 -41.24
N THR A 857 -17.98 -34.63 -40.51
CA THR A 857 -16.64 -35.18 -40.70
C THR A 857 -16.67 -36.72 -40.75
N ALA A 858 -15.85 -37.40 -39.95
CA ALA A 858 -15.88 -38.85 -39.73
C ALA A 858 -15.64 -39.17 -38.24
N GLY A 859 -16.13 -38.27 -37.39
CA GLY A 859 -16.18 -38.34 -35.94
C GLY A 859 -17.47 -37.66 -35.47
N VAL A 860 -17.80 -37.75 -34.19
CA VAL A 860 -19.07 -37.25 -33.64
C VAL A 860 -19.23 -35.75 -33.92
N ASN A 861 -20.33 -35.36 -34.57
CA ASN A 861 -20.63 -33.95 -34.89
C ASN A 861 -21.95 -33.49 -34.25
N VAL A 862 -22.01 -32.21 -33.88
CA VAL A 862 -23.24 -31.48 -33.52
C VAL A 862 -23.50 -30.45 -34.62
N LEU A 863 -24.52 -30.69 -35.45
CA LEU A 863 -24.87 -29.81 -36.57
C LEU A 863 -26.30 -29.27 -36.37
N ARG A 864 -26.47 -27.96 -36.47
CA ARG A 864 -27.77 -27.28 -36.29
C ARG A 864 -28.02 -26.35 -37.47
N GLY A 865 -29.06 -26.63 -38.27
CA GLY A 865 -29.44 -25.80 -39.42
C GLY A 865 -29.78 -24.38 -38.98
N GLY A 866 -30.81 -24.25 -38.16
CA GLY A 866 -31.16 -23.00 -37.47
C GLY A 866 -32.62 -22.65 -37.71
N ALA A 867 -32.90 -21.94 -38.80
CA ALA A 867 -34.24 -21.77 -39.33
C ALA A 867 -34.17 -21.50 -40.83
N GLY A 868 -34.73 -22.38 -41.66
CA GLY A 868 -34.45 -22.33 -43.09
C GLY A 868 -35.16 -23.38 -43.93
N ASN A 869 -34.37 -24.09 -44.72
CA ASN A 869 -34.78 -25.15 -45.64
C ASN A 869 -33.53 -26.01 -45.87
N ASP A 870 -33.10 -26.64 -44.78
CA ASP A 870 -31.69 -26.90 -44.54
C ASP A 870 -31.29 -28.31 -44.94
N ARG A 871 -30.04 -28.46 -45.37
CA ARG A 871 -29.47 -29.76 -45.73
C ARG A 871 -28.31 -30.09 -44.80
N ILE A 872 -28.48 -31.15 -44.03
CA ILE A 872 -27.50 -31.60 -43.04
C ILE A 872 -27.04 -33.03 -43.39
N GLU A 873 -25.74 -33.27 -43.35
CA GLU A 873 -25.12 -34.57 -43.61
C GLU A 873 -24.08 -34.88 -42.51
N GLY A 874 -24.34 -35.86 -41.62
CA GLY A 874 -23.42 -36.24 -40.52
C GLY A 874 -22.18 -37.01 -41.00
N TRP A 875 -22.41 -38.06 -41.80
CA TRP A 875 -21.44 -39.00 -42.42
C TRP A 875 -21.07 -40.26 -41.60
N ASP A 876 -20.00 -40.24 -40.80
CA ASP A 876 -19.53 -41.39 -40.00
C ASP A 876 -19.36 -40.91 -38.55
N GLY A 877 -20.23 -41.33 -37.62
CA GLY A 877 -20.31 -40.67 -36.31
C GLY A 877 -21.19 -41.34 -35.25
N ASN A 878 -21.79 -40.51 -34.40
CA ASN A 878 -22.92 -40.82 -33.49
C ASN A 878 -23.60 -39.46 -33.26
N ASP A 879 -24.14 -38.89 -34.32
CA ASP A 879 -24.23 -37.45 -34.48
C ASP A 879 -25.49 -36.85 -33.86
N SER A 880 -25.45 -35.54 -33.59
CA SER A 880 -26.58 -34.79 -33.05
C SER A 880 -26.99 -33.72 -34.06
N LEU A 881 -28.03 -34.02 -34.83
CA LEU A 881 -28.45 -33.25 -36.00
C LEU A 881 -29.84 -32.65 -35.77
N SER A 882 -29.96 -31.33 -35.83
CA SER A 882 -31.24 -30.60 -35.76
C SER A 882 -31.39 -29.69 -36.99
N GLY A 883 -32.54 -29.78 -37.67
CA GLY A 883 -32.93 -28.86 -38.74
C GLY A 883 -33.38 -27.53 -38.15
N GLY A 884 -34.61 -27.53 -37.62
CA GLY A 884 -35.23 -26.40 -36.94
C GLY A 884 -36.58 -26.03 -37.57
N PRO A 885 -36.97 -24.74 -37.53
CA PRO A 885 -38.18 -24.27 -38.21
C PRO A 885 -37.93 -24.12 -39.72
N GLY A 886 -38.36 -25.11 -40.52
CA GLY A 886 -38.02 -25.17 -41.95
C GLY A 886 -38.76 -26.25 -42.74
N VAL A 887 -38.22 -26.62 -43.90
CA VAL A 887 -38.59 -27.88 -44.59
C VAL A 887 -37.28 -28.49 -45.06
N ASP A 888 -36.81 -29.45 -44.27
CA ASP A 888 -35.39 -29.77 -44.18
C ASP A 888 -35.10 -31.15 -44.77
N THR A 889 -33.82 -31.51 -44.83
CA THR A 889 -33.36 -32.82 -45.32
C THR A 889 -32.06 -33.19 -44.60
N ILE A 890 -32.21 -34.05 -43.60
CA ILE A 890 -31.14 -34.48 -42.68
C ILE A 890 -30.79 -35.94 -42.97
N LEU A 891 -29.50 -36.19 -43.15
CA LEU A 891 -28.92 -37.52 -43.22
C LEU A 891 -27.96 -37.65 -42.04
N GLY A 892 -28.17 -38.66 -41.18
CA GLY A 892 -27.17 -39.13 -40.21
C GLY A 892 -25.99 -39.75 -40.94
N GLY A 893 -25.91 -41.08 -40.93
CA GLY A 893 -24.97 -41.81 -41.78
C GLY A 893 -24.66 -43.20 -41.24
N ASN A 894 -23.39 -43.46 -40.93
CA ASN A 894 -22.98 -44.69 -40.24
C ASN A 894 -22.69 -44.35 -38.78
N GLY A 895 -23.58 -44.73 -37.85
CA GLY A 895 -23.48 -44.27 -36.47
C GLY A 895 -24.48 -44.87 -35.50
N ASN A 896 -24.90 -44.05 -34.54
CA ASN A 896 -26.10 -44.21 -33.71
C ASN A 896 -26.59 -42.79 -33.46
N ASP A 897 -27.28 -42.25 -34.45
CA ASP A 897 -27.46 -40.81 -34.61
C ASP A 897 -28.76 -40.33 -33.96
N THR A 898 -28.76 -39.07 -33.53
CA THR A 898 -29.95 -38.36 -33.04
C THR A 898 -30.34 -37.31 -34.07
N VAL A 899 -31.48 -37.49 -34.72
CA VAL A 899 -31.95 -36.67 -35.85
C VAL A 899 -33.28 -36.03 -35.49
N LEU A 900 -33.35 -34.70 -35.52
CA LEU A 900 -34.53 -33.90 -35.20
C LEU A 900 -34.91 -33.01 -36.40
N GLY A 901 -36.11 -33.14 -36.96
CA GLY A 901 -36.66 -32.17 -37.92
C GLY A 901 -37.07 -30.87 -37.22
N GLU A 902 -37.84 -31.03 -36.14
CA GLU A 902 -38.47 -29.99 -35.30
C GLU A 902 -39.78 -29.43 -35.86
N ALA A 903 -39.79 -28.61 -36.91
CA ALA A 903 -41.02 -27.92 -37.33
C ALA A 903 -41.11 -27.66 -38.85
N GLY A 904 -41.55 -28.68 -39.59
CA GLY A 904 -41.56 -28.64 -41.05
C GLY A 904 -42.40 -29.67 -41.80
N SER A 905 -41.77 -30.36 -42.73
CA SER A 905 -42.33 -31.45 -43.55
C SER A 905 -41.14 -32.16 -44.20
N ASP A 906 -40.38 -32.80 -43.34
CA ASP A 906 -38.94 -32.98 -43.46
C ASP A 906 -38.59 -34.33 -44.06
N LYS A 907 -37.29 -34.54 -44.31
CA LYS A 907 -36.78 -35.81 -44.82
C LYS A 907 -35.62 -36.24 -43.96
N LEU A 908 -35.89 -37.17 -43.06
CA LEU A 908 -34.99 -37.60 -42.00
C LEU A 908 -34.57 -39.04 -42.27
N TYR A 909 -33.27 -39.24 -42.41
CA TYR A 909 -32.67 -40.55 -42.68
C TYR A 909 -31.62 -40.85 -41.61
N GLY A 910 -31.83 -41.90 -40.80
CA GLY A 910 -30.80 -42.42 -39.89
C GLY A 910 -29.65 -43.05 -40.69
N ASN A 911 -30.00 -43.99 -41.58
CA ASN A 911 -29.12 -44.83 -42.41
C ASN A 911 -28.56 -46.02 -41.57
N PRO A 912 -27.33 -46.56 -41.73
CA PRO A 912 -26.83 -47.62 -40.85
C PRO A 912 -26.49 -47.21 -39.40
N GLY A 913 -27.46 -47.35 -38.48
CA GLY A 913 -27.20 -47.13 -37.05
C GLY A 913 -28.13 -47.84 -36.07
N ASN A 914 -28.31 -47.29 -34.87
CA ASN A 914 -29.38 -47.67 -33.93
C ASN A 914 -30.01 -46.35 -33.48
N ASP A 915 -30.66 -45.72 -34.43
CA ASP A 915 -30.81 -44.26 -34.47
C ASP A 915 -32.02 -43.81 -33.66
N THR A 916 -32.09 -42.52 -33.37
CA THR A 916 -33.25 -41.87 -32.74
C THR A 916 -33.67 -40.70 -33.60
N VAL A 917 -34.68 -40.92 -34.43
CA VAL A 917 -35.19 -39.96 -35.40
C VAL A 917 -36.56 -39.44 -34.95
N ARG A 918 -36.72 -38.11 -34.96
CA ARG A 918 -37.96 -37.42 -34.62
C ARG A 918 -38.28 -36.40 -35.71
N GLY A 919 -39.49 -36.51 -36.25
CA GLY A 919 -40.12 -35.51 -37.11
C GLY A 919 -40.41 -34.22 -36.34
N GLY A 920 -41.66 -34.04 -35.95
CA GLY A 920 -42.10 -32.94 -35.09
C GLY A 920 -43.42 -32.35 -35.53
N ASP A 921 -43.42 -31.04 -35.78
CA ASP A 921 -44.62 -30.26 -36.18
C ASP A 921 -44.78 -30.23 -37.72
N GLY A 922 -45.15 -31.36 -38.34
CA GLY A 922 -45.65 -31.42 -39.71
C GLY A 922 -45.45 -32.74 -40.45
N ASN A 923 -45.79 -32.78 -41.74
CA ASN A 923 -45.89 -34.00 -42.55
C ASN A 923 -44.53 -34.56 -42.97
N ASP A 924 -43.98 -35.50 -42.21
CA ASP A 924 -42.58 -35.91 -42.33
C ASP A 924 -42.38 -37.24 -43.09
N LEU A 925 -41.20 -37.35 -43.72
CA LEU A 925 -40.68 -38.58 -44.32
C LEU A 925 -39.49 -39.07 -43.49
N ILE A 926 -39.71 -40.13 -42.71
CA ILE A 926 -38.74 -40.71 -41.80
C ILE A 926 -38.29 -42.08 -42.32
N SER A 927 -36.98 -42.33 -42.26
CA SER A 927 -36.37 -43.64 -42.46
C SER A 927 -35.37 -43.87 -41.34
N GLY A 928 -35.46 -45.02 -40.66
CA GLY A 928 -34.35 -45.54 -39.84
C GLY A 928 -33.21 -45.98 -40.78
N GLY A 929 -33.00 -47.28 -40.90
CA GLY A 929 -32.26 -47.84 -42.03
C GLY A 929 -31.82 -49.27 -41.81
N THR A 930 -30.75 -49.46 -41.04
CA THR A 930 -30.28 -50.82 -40.69
C THR A 930 -29.75 -50.87 -39.25
N GLY A 931 -30.63 -51.21 -38.30
CA GLY A 931 -30.29 -51.58 -36.94
C GLY A 931 -31.51 -51.60 -36.03
N ASN A 932 -31.46 -50.98 -34.84
CA ASN A 932 -32.54 -51.07 -33.85
C ASN A 932 -33.02 -49.66 -33.47
N ASP A 933 -33.83 -49.09 -34.35
CA ASP A 933 -34.09 -47.65 -34.43
C ASP A 933 -35.28 -47.21 -33.56
N ARG A 934 -35.34 -45.91 -33.27
CA ARG A 934 -36.45 -45.24 -32.56
C ARG A 934 -36.97 -44.10 -33.41
N LEU A 935 -38.16 -44.29 -33.97
CA LEU A 935 -38.74 -43.36 -34.95
C LEU A 935 -40.03 -42.76 -34.40
N TYR A 936 -40.13 -41.43 -34.44
CA TYR A 936 -41.26 -40.66 -33.94
C TYR A 936 -41.75 -39.67 -35.01
N GLY A 937 -43.01 -39.76 -35.44
CA GLY A 937 -43.63 -38.75 -36.32
C GLY A 937 -44.00 -37.47 -35.56
N ASP A 938 -44.67 -37.66 -34.42
CA ASP A 938 -45.27 -36.64 -33.54
C ASP A 938 -46.57 -35.99 -34.09
N VAL A 939 -46.50 -34.97 -34.95
CA VAL A 939 -47.66 -34.11 -35.32
C VAL A 939 -47.72 -33.81 -36.83
N GLY A 940 -47.80 -34.85 -37.64
CA GLY A 940 -48.06 -34.75 -39.08
C GLY A 940 -48.97 -35.84 -39.60
N ALA A 941 -49.16 -35.90 -40.93
CA ALA A 941 -49.64 -37.11 -41.59
C ALA A 941 -48.45 -37.77 -42.28
N ASP A 942 -47.81 -38.71 -41.57
CA ASP A 942 -46.39 -39.02 -41.73
C ASP A 942 -46.14 -40.30 -42.52
N THR A 943 -44.92 -40.45 -43.02
CA THR A 943 -44.47 -41.66 -43.71
C THR A 943 -43.18 -42.15 -43.07
N ILE A 944 -43.27 -43.24 -42.32
CA ILE A 944 -42.17 -43.78 -41.50
C ILE A 944 -41.81 -45.18 -41.99
N ALA A 945 -40.55 -45.37 -42.34
CA ALA A 945 -39.95 -46.68 -42.58
C ALA A 945 -38.95 -47.01 -41.46
N GLY A 946 -39.05 -48.20 -40.86
CA GLY A 946 -38.03 -48.76 -39.96
C GLY A 946 -36.80 -49.17 -40.77
N GLY A 947 -36.68 -50.45 -41.10
CA GLY A 947 -35.67 -50.95 -42.02
C GLY A 947 -35.31 -52.43 -41.80
N ASP A 948 -34.02 -52.70 -41.66
CA ASP A 948 -33.48 -54.02 -41.28
C ASP A 948 -33.00 -54.04 -39.82
N GLY A 949 -33.81 -54.56 -38.90
CA GLY A 949 -33.48 -54.86 -37.51
C GLY A 949 -34.66 -54.64 -36.56
N THR A 950 -34.47 -54.51 -35.24
CA THR A 950 -35.60 -54.50 -34.27
C THR A 950 -35.99 -53.08 -33.84
N ASP A 951 -37.04 -52.56 -34.47
CA ASP A 951 -37.40 -51.14 -34.41
C ASP A 951 -38.52 -50.80 -33.42
N THR A 952 -38.52 -49.55 -32.96
CA THR A 952 -39.58 -48.96 -32.11
C THR A 952 -40.13 -47.71 -32.78
N ILE A 953 -41.39 -47.74 -33.22
CA ILE A 953 -42.02 -46.70 -34.03
C ILE A 953 -43.29 -46.17 -33.36
N ASP A 954 -43.46 -44.85 -33.34
CA ASP A 954 -44.69 -44.16 -32.92
C ASP A 954 -45.03 -43.06 -33.94
N GLY A 955 -46.13 -43.22 -34.69
CA GLY A 955 -46.58 -42.23 -35.67
C GLY A 955 -47.06 -40.93 -35.01
N GLY A 956 -47.56 -40.99 -33.78
CA GLY A 956 -48.03 -39.81 -33.06
C GLY A 956 -49.47 -39.43 -33.44
N SER A 957 -49.65 -38.48 -34.37
CA SER A 957 -50.97 -37.86 -34.57
C SER A 957 -51.28 -37.23 -35.94
N GLY A 958 -51.61 -38.05 -36.94
CA GLY A 958 -52.36 -37.57 -38.10
C GLY A 958 -53.15 -38.60 -38.88
N ASN A 959 -52.55 -39.22 -39.90
CA ASN A 959 -53.13 -40.30 -40.72
C ASN A 959 -51.96 -41.07 -41.35
N ASP A 960 -51.34 -41.93 -40.56
CA ASP A 960 -49.90 -42.16 -40.67
C ASP A 960 -49.58 -43.48 -41.39
N ALA A 961 -48.49 -43.49 -42.16
CA ALA A 961 -48.06 -44.61 -42.99
C ALA A 961 -46.75 -45.20 -42.46
N VAL A 962 -46.86 -46.23 -41.62
CA VAL A 962 -45.75 -46.90 -40.95
C VAL A 962 -45.46 -48.25 -41.61
N ASP A 963 -44.20 -48.50 -41.96
CA ASP A 963 -43.69 -49.78 -42.48
C ASP A 963 -42.44 -50.18 -41.68
N ALA A 964 -42.56 -51.11 -40.73
CA ALA A 964 -41.47 -51.44 -39.81
C ALA A 964 -40.31 -52.19 -40.50
N GLY A 965 -40.61 -53.18 -41.35
CA GLY A 965 -39.65 -53.78 -42.29
C GLY A 965 -39.27 -55.22 -41.97
N SER A 966 -38.04 -55.43 -41.48
CA SER A 966 -37.40 -56.75 -41.34
C SER A 966 -36.81 -56.98 -39.95
N GLY A 967 -37.66 -57.31 -38.98
CA GLY A 967 -37.28 -57.23 -37.57
C GLY A 967 -37.98 -58.15 -36.57
N GLY A 968 -38.53 -57.52 -35.54
CA GLY A 968 -39.21 -58.12 -34.39
C GLY A 968 -39.91 -57.02 -33.60
N ASP A 969 -40.74 -56.25 -34.32
CA ASP A 969 -40.78 -54.80 -34.14
C ASP A 969 -41.89 -54.34 -33.20
N THR A 970 -41.86 -53.07 -32.79
CA THR A 970 -42.91 -52.46 -31.97
C THR A 970 -43.37 -51.15 -32.59
N ALA A 971 -44.49 -51.16 -33.29
CA ALA A 971 -45.01 -50.00 -34.03
C ALA A 971 -46.42 -49.59 -33.56
N THR A 972 -46.64 -48.28 -33.42
CA THR A 972 -47.95 -47.67 -33.16
C THR A 972 -48.26 -46.62 -34.22
N GLY A 973 -49.49 -46.59 -34.75
CA GLY A 973 -49.98 -45.52 -35.61
C GLY A 973 -50.21 -44.25 -34.80
N GLY A 974 -51.13 -44.31 -33.83
CA GLY A 974 -51.33 -43.26 -32.83
C GLY A 974 -52.76 -42.71 -32.83
N ALA A 975 -52.94 -41.52 -33.42
CA ALA A 975 -54.18 -40.75 -33.35
C ALA A 975 -54.68 -40.28 -34.72
N GLY A 976 -54.88 -41.22 -35.66
CA GLY A 976 -55.29 -40.89 -37.02
C GLY A 976 -56.29 -41.84 -37.68
N ASN A 977 -55.96 -42.29 -38.89
CA ASN A 977 -56.66 -43.34 -39.64
C ASN A 977 -55.57 -44.14 -40.34
N ASP A 978 -54.85 -44.93 -39.55
CA ASP A 978 -53.44 -45.17 -39.79
C ASP A 978 -53.23 -46.48 -40.57
N THR A 979 -52.10 -46.60 -41.25
CA THR A 979 -51.69 -47.81 -41.96
C THR A 979 -50.35 -48.26 -41.39
N VAL A 980 -50.38 -49.37 -40.65
CA VAL A 980 -49.21 -49.92 -39.95
C VAL A 980 -48.90 -51.30 -40.53
N LEU A 981 -47.67 -51.50 -41.00
CA LEU A 981 -47.15 -52.74 -41.53
C LEU A 981 -45.98 -53.21 -40.64
N GLY A 982 -45.98 -54.48 -40.22
CA GLY A 982 -44.83 -55.12 -39.57
C GLY A 982 -43.78 -55.50 -40.61
N GLY A 983 -44.14 -56.41 -41.51
CA GLY A 983 -43.30 -56.84 -42.63
C GLY A 983 -42.84 -58.28 -42.44
N SER A 984 -41.64 -58.49 -41.88
CA SER A 984 -41.15 -59.84 -41.57
C SER A 984 -40.39 -59.92 -40.25
N GLY A 985 -40.98 -60.59 -39.26
CA GLY A 985 -40.44 -60.62 -37.90
C GLY A 985 -41.24 -61.48 -36.92
N ASN A 986 -41.58 -60.91 -35.77
CA ASN A 986 -42.59 -61.39 -34.81
C ASN A 986 -43.10 -60.15 -34.08
N ASP A 987 -44.02 -59.43 -34.72
CA ASP A 987 -44.11 -57.98 -34.52
C ASP A 987 -45.26 -57.60 -33.58
N THR A 988 -45.13 -56.49 -32.86
CA THR A 988 -46.14 -55.95 -31.93
C THR A 988 -46.67 -54.63 -32.47
N LEU A 989 -47.86 -54.68 -33.09
CA LEU A 989 -48.39 -53.60 -33.91
C LEU A 989 -49.69 -53.05 -33.32
N ARG A 990 -49.83 -51.72 -33.33
CA ARG A 990 -50.98 -51.00 -32.80
C ARG A 990 -51.48 -49.96 -33.81
N GLY A 991 -52.79 -49.92 -34.06
CA GLY A 991 -53.45 -48.80 -34.73
C GLY A 991 -53.44 -47.60 -33.77
N GLY A 992 -54.50 -47.48 -32.97
CA GLY A 992 -54.54 -46.55 -31.85
C GLY A 992 -55.94 -45.96 -31.67
N SER A 993 -56.19 -44.79 -32.26
CA SER A 993 -57.47 -44.11 -32.12
C SER A 993 -57.99 -43.52 -33.43
N GLY A 994 -58.55 -44.41 -34.26
CA GLY A 994 -58.86 -44.09 -35.65
C GLY A 994 -59.81 -45.06 -36.35
N ASN A 995 -59.46 -45.41 -37.60
CA ASN A 995 -60.19 -46.39 -38.42
C ASN A 995 -59.16 -47.20 -39.22
N ASP A 996 -58.34 -47.93 -38.49
CA ASP A 996 -56.96 -48.20 -38.88
C ASP A 996 -56.84 -49.45 -39.78
N THR A 997 -55.65 -49.66 -40.32
CA THR A 997 -55.30 -50.81 -41.18
C THR A 997 -53.94 -51.35 -40.77
N VAL A 998 -53.95 -52.38 -39.93
CA VAL A 998 -52.75 -53.02 -39.36
C VAL A 998 -52.47 -54.34 -40.08
N ARG A 999 -51.23 -54.57 -40.52
CA ARG A 999 -50.76 -55.83 -41.14
C ARG A 999 -49.54 -56.35 -40.40
N GLY A 1000 -49.56 -57.62 -39.97
CA GLY A 1000 -48.37 -58.34 -39.50
C GLY A 1000 -47.42 -58.57 -40.66
N GLY A 1001 -47.58 -59.69 -41.37
CA GLY A 1001 -46.89 -59.96 -42.62
C GLY A 1001 -46.40 -61.40 -42.66
N THR A 1002 -45.14 -61.62 -42.26
CA THR A 1002 -44.59 -62.97 -42.06
C THR A 1002 -43.89 -63.08 -40.69
N GLY A 1003 -44.56 -63.70 -39.71
CA GLY A 1003 -44.05 -63.73 -38.35
C GLY A 1003 -44.89 -64.58 -37.40
N ASN A 1004 -45.06 -64.13 -36.16
CA ASN A 1004 -46.06 -64.65 -35.22
C ASN A 1004 -46.51 -63.43 -34.42
N ASP A 1005 -47.44 -62.66 -35.00
CA ASP A 1005 -47.53 -61.23 -34.74
C ASP A 1005 -48.66 -60.89 -33.76
N ALA A 1006 -48.54 -59.78 -33.03
CA ALA A 1006 -49.48 -59.29 -32.03
C ALA A 1006 -50.08 -57.95 -32.45
N LEU A 1007 -51.26 -57.99 -33.07
CA LEU A 1007 -51.94 -56.83 -33.66
C LEU A 1007 -53.06 -56.30 -32.75
N TYR A 1008 -53.09 -54.99 -32.56
CA TYR A 1008 -54.10 -54.26 -31.79
C TYR A 1008 -54.73 -53.14 -32.63
N GLY A 1009 -56.06 -53.10 -32.77
CA GLY A 1009 -56.76 -51.94 -33.35
C GLY A 1009 -56.92 -50.79 -32.36
N ASP A 1010 -57.18 -51.17 -31.10
CA ASP A 1010 -57.56 -50.32 -29.96
C ASP A 1010 -58.93 -49.63 -30.10
N ALA A 1011 -59.10 -48.62 -30.95
CA ALA A 1011 -60.24 -47.72 -30.83
C ALA A 1011 -60.76 -47.04 -32.13
N GLY A 1012 -61.35 -47.80 -33.06
CA GLY A 1012 -62.52 -47.26 -33.77
C GLY A 1012 -63.27 -48.15 -34.77
N THR A 1013 -62.68 -48.51 -35.91
CA THR A 1013 -63.33 -49.38 -36.94
C THR A 1013 -62.23 -49.97 -37.83
N ASP A 1014 -61.57 -50.98 -37.27
CA ASP A 1014 -60.20 -51.28 -37.63
C ASP A 1014 -60.08 -52.54 -38.49
N LYS A 1015 -59.01 -52.64 -39.28
CA LYS A 1015 -58.75 -53.75 -40.21
C LYS A 1015 -57.42 -54.41 -39.90
N LEU A 1016 -57.46 -55.55 -39.22
CA LEU A 1016 -56.27 -56.30 -38.79
C LEU A 1016 -56.04 -57.49 -39.73
N TYR A 1017 -54.82 -57.66 -40.21
CA TYR A 1017 -54.40 -58.77 -41.07
C TYR A 1017 -53.12 -59.41 -40.50
N GLY A 1018 -53.15 -60.63 -39.98
CA GLY A 1018 -51.91 -61.32 -39.55
C GLY A 1018 -51.05 -61.75 -40.74
N GLU A 1019 -51.72 -62.26 -41.77
CA GLU A 1019 -51.20 -62.74 -43.05
C GLU A 1019 -50.49 -64.10 -42.98
N SER A 1020 -49.31 -64.23 -42.35
CA SER A 1020 -48.52 -65.47 -42.45
C SER A 1020 -47.80 -65.92 -41.16
N GLY A 1021 -48.54 -66.34 -40.13
CA GLY A 1021 -47.95 -67.15 -39.07
C GLY A 1021 -48.85 -67.69 -37.96
N THR A 1022 -48.59 -67.28 -36.72
CA THR A 1022 -49.31 -67.74 -35.52
C THR A 1022 -49.79 -66.54 -34.72
N ASP A 1023 -50.73 -65.83 -35.31
CA ASP A 1023 -50.95 -64.42 -35.00
C ASP A 1023 -52.00 -64.21 -33.90
N THR A 1024 -51.93 -63.08 -33.21
CA THR A 1024 -52.82 -62.68 -32.12
C THR A 1024 -53.43 -61.33 -32.45
N LEU A 1025 -54.70 -61.31 -32.87
CA LEU A 1025 -55.40 -60.11 -33.31
C LEU A 1025 -56.39 -59.64 -32.23
N ASN A 1026 -56.43 -58.34 -31.94
CA ASN A 1026 -57.38 -57.73 -31.02
C ASN A 1026 -57.91 -56.39 -31.55
N GLY A 1027 -59.14 -56.34 -32.08
CA GLY A 1027 -59.71 -55.10 -32.60
C GLY A 1027 -59.87 -54.01 -31.51
N GLY A 1028 -60.14 -54.42 -30.28
CA GLY A 1028 -60.25 -53.50 -29.13
C GLY A 1028 -61.67 -53.01 -28.89
N THR A 1029 -61.96 -51.78 -29.33
CA THR A 1029 -63.22 -51.06 -29.06
C THR A 1029 -63.76 -50.32 -30.29
N GLY A 1030 -64.40 -51.06 -31.19
CA GLY A 1030 -64.94 -50.48 -32.41
C GLY A 1030 -66.04 -51.30 -33.08
N THR A 1031 -65.87 -51.52 -34.38
CA THR A 1031 -66.61 -52.51 -35.18
C THR A 1031 -65.65 -53.11 -36.20
N ASP A 1032 -64.95 -54.16 -35.77
CA ASP A 1032 -63.60 -54.42 -36.28
C ASP A 1032 -63.52 -55.68 -37.15
N SER A 1033 -62.55 -55.69 -38.07
CA SER A 1033 -62.44 -56.68 -39.15
C SER A 1033 -61.08 -57.39 -39.12
N CYS A 1034 -61.08 -58.64 -38.68
CA CYS A 1034 -59.86 -59.41 -38.40
C CYS A 1034 -59.69 -60.60 -39.36
N PHE A 1035 -58.55 -60.65 -40.03
CA PHE A 1035 -58.18 -61.69 -40.99
C PHE A 1035 -56.89 -62.34 -40.53
N GLY A 1036 -56.95 -63.56 -40.01
CA GLY A 1036 -55.76 -64.24 -39.48
C GLY A 1036 -54.73 -64.50 -40.59
N GLY A 1037 -55.13 -65.23 -41.64
CA GLY A 1037 -54.28 -65.53 -42.79
C GLY A 1037 -53.93 -67.01 -42.87
N THR A 1038 -52.64 -67.35 -42.83
CA THR A 1038 -52.15 -68.73 -42.94
C THR A 1038 -51.33 -69.20 -41.73
N GLY A 1039 -52.02 -69.71 -40.72
CA GLY A 1039 -51.43 -70.68 -39.79
C GLY A 1039 -52.34 -71.10 -38.65
N ALA A 1040 -52.07 -70.62 -37.44
CA ALA A 1040 -52.72 -71.06 -36.19
C ALA A 1040 -53.15 -69.89 -35.28
N ASP A 1041 -53.81 -68.93 -35.93
CA ASP A 1041 -54.18 -67.60 -35.45
C ASP A 1041 -55.15 -67.61 -34.26
N SER A 1042 -55.24 -66.50 -33.53
CA SER A 1042 -56.16 -66.25 -32.42
C SER A 1042 -56.71 -64.82 -32.44
N GLY A 1043 -57.93 -64.60 -31.92
CA GLY A 1043 -58.62 -63.32 -32.03
C GLY A 1043 -59.47 -62.92 -30.84
N ALA A 1044 -59.53 -61.62 -30.54
CA ALA A 1044 -60.41 -60.99 -29.56
C ALA A 1044 -61.02 -59.70 -30.15
N SER A 1045 -62.23 -59.29 -29.69
CA SER A 1045 -62.93 -58.08 -30.14
C SER A 1045 -62.89 -57.87 -31.67
N CYS A 1046 -63.50 -58.79 -32.42
CA CYS A 1046 -63.57 -58.74 -33.88
C CYS A 1046 -65.00 -59.05 -34.35
N GLU A 1047 -65.75 -58.06 -34.82
CA GLU A 1047 -67.13 -58.21 -35.31
C GLU A 1047 -67.20 -59.01 -36.62
N SER A 1048 -66.12 -59.07 -37.39
CA SER A 1048 -65.97 -60.03 -38.49
C SER A 1048 -64.62 -60.73 -38.44
N THR A 1049 -64.64 -62.06 -38.59
CA THR A 1049 -63.45 -62.91 -38.60
C THR A 1049 -63.39 -63.79 -39.84
N SER A 1050 -62.17 -64.02 -40.33
CA SER A 1050 -61.84 -65.02 -41.34
C SER A 1050 -60.56 -65.76 -40.91
N SER A 1051 -60.52 -67.08 -41.15
CA SER A 1051 -59.52 -68.08 -40.70
C SER A 1051 -59.29 -68.25 -39.18
N ILE A 1052 -59.66 -67.28 -38.34
CA ILE A 1052 -59.49 -67.34 -36.89
C ILE A 1052 -60.54 -68.27 -36.22
N PRO A 1053 -60.14 -69.20 -35.32
CA PRO A 1053 -61.01 -70.17 -34.63
C PRO A 1053 -61.72 -69.67 -33.35
#